data_AF-A0A152A4P3-F1
#
_entry.id   AF-A0A152A4P3-F1
#
_cell.length_a   1.000
_cell.length_b   1.000
_cell.length_c   1.000
_cell.angle_alpha   90.00
_cell.angle_beta   90.00
_cell.angle_gamma   90.00
#
_symmetry.space_group_name_H-M   'P 1'
#
loop_
_entity.id
_entity.type
_entity.pdbx_description
1 polymer ?
#
loop_
_entity_poly.entity_id
_entity_poly.type
_entity_poly.pdbx_seq_one_letter_code
_entity_poly.pdbx_strand_id
1 'polypeptide(L)'
;MNPNNNNQTTITTTTSSSTNIRTQQVPNAFTLTEGTTAQQIIDHLKIPEGDDKSNISKFNLNGSSLLNPEITLDILVRTLGISLPTTLSLLALRPTTPSVDIEKWFQVQQKVTYHPIETSELAFNFYDRADAINAIYDVTKKHLQSKPGERGEHKFLLAAGAPGIGKTRLLLEYGQLVHQQLINNEVIDIDTFMLTLYITFGNGSYWLPSESVETGLSLRLLASYFQVNWDIVRTTITKNVNFIEAMGIIMNDLIQKGKIKDKGAILYLGVDEFQTLLVKRNENYNDKSLLKHLTAIIGNYLLQGNNAFPLVPILAGTLYSEISEVFTSSGHPYFQIPLKLISHQFSLEMVFKHYENNIVVKNLLEQSQHQLEMCLYQFIGWPRPLVWFILNIEKFVRDDNQHLLYKENLMSTRSAIIERYSFPITDIAEIFIAHSITLTSVHPMQWAQKCDLLQNQSYELFESMGFITRQIDSEHQFIPIMPLIFINWSTVLSSGPFRLLHDLLESMDKDYTWSDWEGFCSKFTLLKSQMFIRLGKTTVSLQDFFGKPISPQENSRLHFQLELKPGEFIELKHQYPSSIFNTFYFKEVGIKFENTKLLTHSNVFLNAKSAPWGDWFSIYNKSGSDSAIVLVGQGKHRKQNTPLTENDIIVEYNKIKQQKLGLPTHTFMVLMTNTKAPSRISPTPYTFIIDNVNSGSFFGPIFNQIIPKF
;
A
#
# COMPACT_ATOMS: atom_id res chain seq x y z
N MET A 1 65.44 -6.22 54.87
CA MET A 1 66.60 -7.13 54.78
C MET A 1 66.10 -8.53 55.10
N ASN A 2 66.06 -9.37 54.08
CA ASN A 2 65.95 -10.85 54.15
C ASN A 2 67.23 -11.42 54.80
N PRO A 3 67.26 -12.67 55.33
CA PRO A 3 66.56 -13.84 54.79
C PRO A 3 65.95 -14.77 55.87
N ASN A 4 65.17 -15.77 55.45
CA ASN A 4 65.29 -17.13 56.01
C ASN A 4 64.41 -18.13 55.24
N ASN A 5 65.06 -19.12 54.65
CA ASN A 5 64.51 -20.37 54.16
C ASN A 5 65.35 -21.49 54.77
N ASN A 6 64.76 -22.30 55.64
CA ASN A 6 64.65 -23.75 55.46
C ASN A 6 64.31 -24.47 56.77
N ASN A 7 63.36 -25.39 56.62
CA ASN A 7 63.21 -26.63 57.38
C ASN A 7 62.73 -26.52 58.82
N GLN A 8 61.40 -26.52 58.97
CA GLN A 8 60.76 -27.33 60.00
C GLN A 8 59.45 -27.95 59.50
N THR A 9 59.37 -29.23 59.81
CA THR A 9 58.30 -30.20 59.66
C THR A 9 57.01 -29.75 60.36
N THR A 10 55.87 -29.78 59.68
CA THR A 10 54.55 -29.78 60.31
C THR A 10 53.58 -30.62 59.48
N ILE A 11 52.80 -31.42 60.18
CA ILE A 11 51.93 -32.50 59.70
C ILE A 11 50.67 -31.89 59.06
N THR A 12 50.35 -32.29 57.82
CA THR A 12 49.17 -31.80 57.09
C THR A 12 47.97 -32.72 57.30
N THR A 13 46.97 -32.25 58.04
CA THR A 13 45.62 -32.84 58.11
C THR A 13 44.72 -32.25 57.03
N THR A 14 44.40 -33.04 56.01
CA THR A 14 43.29 -32.82 55.09
C THR A 14 42.41 -34.07 55.09
N THR A 15 41.42 -34.11 55.98
CA THR A 15 40.34 -35.10 55.92
C THR A 15 39.24 -34.60 54.99
N SER A 16 39.07 -35.34 53.90
CA SER A 16 37.96 -35.28 52.96
C SER A 16 36.61 -35.49 53.64
N SER A 17 35.73 -34.48 53.61
CA SER A 17 34.34 -34.60 54.06
C SER A 17 33.38 -34.17 52.96
N SER A 18 32.61 -35.14 52.48
CA SER A 18 31.50 -35.03 51.55
C SER A 18 30.44 -34.02 51.99
N THR A 19 30.21 -32.97 51.19
CA THR A 19 29.04 -32.11 51.30
C THR A 19 28.22 -32.19 50.02
N ASN A 20 27.00 -32.71 50.19
CA ASN A 20 25.94 -32.88 49.22
C ASN A 20 25.77 -31.68 48.28
N ILE A 21 26.20 -31.84 47.02
CA ILE A 21 25.60 -31.10 45.92
C ILE A 21 24.21 -31.73 45.72
N ARG A 22 23.19 -31.09 46.28
CA ARG A 22 21.81 -31.26 45.82
C ARG A 22 21.81 -30.90 44.34
N THR A 23 21.88 -31.90 43.48
CA THR A 23 21.30 -31.82 42.15
C THR A 23 19.86 -31.32 42.35
N GLN A 24 19.58 -30.10 41.92
CA GLN A 24 18.21 -29.71 41.63
C GLN A 24 17.74 -30.69 40.56
N GLN A 25 17.02 -31.73 40.98
CA GLN A 25 16.25 -32.55 40.08
C GLN A 25 15.34 -31.61 39.32
N VAL A 26 15.61 -31.49 38.02
CA VAL A 26 14.65 -30.98 37.04
C VAL A 26 13.33 -31.70 37.32
N PRO A 27 12.19 -31.01 37.43
CA PRO A 27 10.90 -31.67 37.64
C PRO A 27 10.74 -32.74 36.56
N ASN A 28 10.47 -33.99 36.96
CA ASN A 28 10.26 -35.12 36.07
C ASN A 28 9.45 -34.67 34.84
N ALA A 29 10.08 -34.65 33.66
CA ALA A 29 9.39 -34.41 32.41
C ALA A 29 8.31 -35.49 32.27
N PHE A 30 7.04 -35.09 32.24
CA PHE A 30 5.95 -36.02 32.06
C PHE A 30 6.11 -36.70 30.71
N THR A 31 6.35 -38.01 30.73
CA THR A 31 6.55 -38.81 29.54
C THR A 31 5.30 -39.65 29.35
N LEU A 32 4.56 -39.39 28.28
CA LEU A 32 3.40 -40.18 27.93
C LEU A 32 3.86 -41.57 27.46
N THR A 33 3.53 -42.59 28.25
CA THR A 33 3.73 -44.01 27.94
C THR A 33 2.37 -44.70 27.79
N GLU A 34 2.30 -45.89 27.19
CA GLU A 34 1.04 -46.64 27.05
C GLU A 34 0.31 -46.83 28.41
N GLY A 35 1.06 -47.00 29.50
CA GLY A 35 0.51 -47.16 30.85
C GLY A 35 0.01 -45.87 31.52
N THR A 36 0.12 -44.71 30.88
CA THR A 36 -0.32 -43.43 31.46
C THR A 36 -1.84 -43.41 31.57
N THR A 37 -2.40 -43.17 32.74
CA THR A 37 -3.86 -43.15 32.91
C THR A 37 -4.47 -41.80 32.51
N ALA A 38 -5.75 -41.79 32.16
CA ALA A 38 -6.50 -40.56 31.89
C ALA A 38 -6.41 -39.56 33.06
N GLN A 39 -6.42 -40.06 34.30
CA GLN A 39 -6.28 -39.22 35.49
C GLN A 39 -4.90 -38.57 35.59
N GLN A 40 -3.82 -39.31 35.30
CA GLN A 40 -2.46 -38.76 35.28
C GLN A 40 -2.30 -37.66 34.22
N ILE A 41 -2.98 -37.81 33.08
CA ILE A 41 -3.01 -36.80 32.01
C ILE A 41 -3.76 -35.54 32.46
N ILE A 42 -4.96 -35.71 33.05
CA ILE A 42 -5.77 -34.62 33.59
C ILE A 42 -4.99 -33.82 34.64
N ASP A 43 -4.33 -34.52 35.56
CA ASP A 43 -3.57 -33.91 36.66
C ASP A 43 -2.33 -33.18 36.14
N HIS A 44 -1.65 -33.76 35.14
CA HIS A 44 -0.47 -33.14 34.54
C HIS A 44 -0.80 -31.87 33.75
N LEU A 45 -1.85 -31.91 32.93
CA LEU A 45 -2.30 -30.78 32.12
C LEU A 45 -3.11 -29.75 32.90
N LYS A 46 -3.44 -30.03 34.18
CA LYS A 46 -4.28 -29.19 35.04
C LYS A 46 -5.62 -28.84 34.39
N ILE A 47 -6.26 -29.84 33.77
CA ILE A 47 -7.52 -29.64 33.05
C ILE A 47 -8.62 -29.28 34.08
N PRO A 48 -9.29 -28.13 33.94
CA PRO A 48 -10.30 -27.68 34.88
C PRO A 48 -11.52 -28.62 34.89
N GLU A 49 -12.28 -28.60 35.99
CA GLU A 49 -13.57 -29.30 36.06
C GLU A 49 -14.51 -28.76 34.98
N GLY A 50 -15.10 -29.66 34.19
CA GLY A 50 -15.95 -29.31 33.05
C GLY A 50 -16.04 -30.43 32.02
N ASP A 51 -16.63 -30.11 30.87
CA ASP A 51 -16.93 -31.09 29.81
C ASP A 51 -15.68 -31.81 29.30
N ASP A 52 -14.54 -31.11 29.20
CA ASP A 52 -13.27 -31.70 28.76
C ASP A 52 -12.78 -32.80 29.71
N LYS A 53 -12.72 -32.51 31.02
CA LYS A 53 -12.29 -33.49 32.03
C LYS A 53 -13.24 -34.68 32.10
N SER A 54 -14.55 -34.42 31.99
CA SER A 54 -15.59 -35.44 31.92
C SER A 54 -15.42 -36.34 30.69
N ASN A 55 -15.21 -35.74 29.50
CA ASN A 55 -15.06 -36.46 28.25
C ASN A 55 -13.75 -37.27 28.20
N ILE A 56 -12.63 -36.71 28.66
CA ILE A 56 -11.34 -37.44 28.77
C ILE A 56 -11.49 -38.69 29.65
N SER A 57 -12.17 -38.56 30.79
CA SER A 57 -12.42 -39.68 31.70
C SER A 57 -13.41 -40.69 31.10
N LYS A 58 -14.51 -40.21 30.53
CA LYS A 58 -15.59 -41.01 29.93
C LYS A 58 -15.10 -41.87 28.76
N PHE A 59 -14.25 -41.30 27.91
CA PHE A 59 -13.67 -41.99 26.76
C PHE A 59 -12.35 -42.70 27.08
N ASN A 60 -11.95 -42.71 28.36
CA ASN A 60 -10.72 -43.31 28.85
C ASN A 60 -9.50 -42.94 28.00
N LEU A 61 -9.35 -41.65 27.71
CA LEU A 61 -8.22 -41.13 26.95
C LEU A 61 -6.94 -41.24 27.77
N ASN A 62 -6.31 -42.40 27.66
CA ASN A 62 -5.10 -42.79 28.36
C ASN A 62 -3.90 -42.75 27.39
N GLY A 63 -2.74 -43.14 27.88
CA GLY A 63 -1.49 -43.20 27.14
C GLY A 63 -1.61 -44.02 25.86
N SER A 64 -2.18 -45.22 25.90
CA SER A 64 -2.41 -46.04 24.70
C SER A 64 -3.32 -45.35 23.68
N SER A 65 -4.40 -44.72 24.13
CA SER A 65 -5.33 -43.99 23.24
C SER A 65 -4.66 -42.79 22.59
N LEU A 66 -3.92 -41.99 23.38
CA LEU A 66 -3.25 -40.80 22.88
C LEU A 66 -2.01 -41.12 22.06
N LEU A 67 -1.33 -42.25 22.28
CA LEU A 67 -0.23 -42.72 21.44
C LEU A 67 -0.70 -43.32 20.11
N ASN A 68 -1.98 -43.71 19.99
CA ASN A 68 -2.53 -44.18 18.73
C ASN A 68 -2.60 -43.02 17.71
N PRO A 69 -1.90 -43.10 16.57
CA PRO A 69 -1.91 -42.06 15.54
C PRO A 69 -3.28 -41.85 14.89
N GLU A 70 -4.20 -42.82 14.98
CA GLU A 70 -5.57 -42.69 14.50
C GLU A 70 -6.42 -41.74 15.35
N ILE A 71 -6.03 -41.48 16.61
CA ILE A 71 -6.67 -40.44 17.42
C ILE A 71 -6.18 -39.07 16.93
N THR A 72 -7.01 -38.41 16.13
CA THR A 72 -6.72 -37.10 15.54
C THR A 72 -7.36 -35.96 16.34
N LEU A 73 -6.94 -34.73 16.07
CA LEU A 73 -7.60 -33.52 16.57
C LEU A 73 -9.11 -33.54 16.31
N ASP A 74 -9.52 -33.98 15.11
CA ASP A 74 -10.93 -34.04 14.71
C ASP A 74 -11.74 -35.03 15.56
N ILE A 75 -11.16 -36.20 15.85
CA ILE A 75 -11.80 -37.17 16.75
C ILE A 75 -11.95 -36.57 18.14
N LEU A 76 -10.88 -35.98 18.69
CA LEU A 76 -10.91 -35.41 20.03
C LEU A 76 -11.92 -34.24 20.14
N VAL A 77 -11.98 -33.36 19.14
CA VAL A 77 -12.86 -32.18 19.15
C VAL A 77 -14.30 -32.50 18.75
N ARG A 78 -14.51 -33.16 17.61
CA ARG A 78 -15.84 -33.36 17.03
C ARG A 78 -16.53 -34.63 17.54
N THR A 79 -15.77 -35.70 17.72
CA THR A 79 -16.34 -36.99 18.15
C THR A 79 -16.38 -37.09 19.67
N LEU A 80 -15.34 -36.64 20.36
CA LEU A 80 -15.24 -36.75 21.82
C LEU A 80 -15.66 -35.46 22.55
N GLY A 81 -15.92 -34.36 21.82
CA GLY A 81 -16.42 -33.12 22.40
C GLY A 81 -15.42 -32.45 23.35
N ILE A 82 -14.12 -32.59 23.11
CA ILE A 82 -13.06 -31.94 23.90
C ILE A 82 -12.73 -30.60 23.25
N SER A 83 -12.64 -29.54 24.05
CA SER A 83 -12.31 -28.21 23.54
C SER A 83 -10.96 -28.21 22.81
N LEU A 84 -10.83 -27.30 21.86
CA LEU A 84 -9.61 -27.17 21.05
C LEU A 84 -8.34 -26.94 21.92
N PRO A 85 -8.33 -26.04 22.93
CA PRO A 85 -7.16 -25.84 23.79
C PRO A 85 -6.71 -27.10 24.55
N THR A 86 -7.67 -27.84 25.10
CA THR A 86 -7.38 -29.08 25.83
C THR A 86 -6.92 -30.17 24.87
N THR A 87 -7.54 -30.27 23.70
CA THR A 87 -7.14 -31.21 22.66
C THR A 87 -5.69 -30.99 22.22
N LEU A 88 -5.30 -29.74 21.97
CA LEU A 88 -3.92 -29.40 21.58
C LEU A 88 -2.92 -29.78 22.69
N SER A 89 -3.30 -29.57 23.95
CA SER A 89 -2.49 -29.95 25.11
C SER A 89 -2.33 -31.47 25.23
N LEU A 90 -3.37 -32.25 24.93
CA LEU A 90 -3.33 -33.71 24.90
C LEU A 90 -2.41 -34.24 23.78
N LEU A 91 -2.48 -33.66 22.58
CA LEU A 91 -1.65 -34.06 21.45
C LEU A 91 -0.17 -33.71 21.67
N ALA A 92 0.12 -32.61 22.36
CA ALA A 92 1.47 -32.21 22.73
C ALA A 92 2.17 -33.18 23.71
N LEU A 93 1.42 -34.06 24.39
CA LEU A 93 1.98 -35.08 25.28
C LEU A 93 2.62 -36.26 24.52
N ARG A 94 2.35 -36.40 23.22
CA ARG A 94 2.91 -37.50 22.42
C ARG A 94 4.44 -37.38 22.42
N PRO A 95 5.19 -38.42 22.85
CA PRO A 95 6.63 -38.41 22.76
C PRO A 95 6.99 -38.32 21.28
N THR A 96 7.82 -37.32 20.95
CA THR A 96 8.41 -37.20 19.62
C THR A 96 9.32 -38.41 19.42
N THR A 97 8.88 -39.41 18.64
CA THR A 97 9.84 -40.35 18.07
C THR A 97 10.78 -39.55 17.17
N PRO A 98 12.11 -39.75 17.25
CA PRO A 98 13.08 -39.09 16.37
C PRO A 98 12.90 -39.40 14.88
N SER A 99 11.99 -40.32 14.55
CA SER A 99 11.76 -40.89 13.23
C SER A 99 10.35 -40.65 12.70
N VAL A 100 9.64 -39.61 13.17
CA VAL A 100 8.42 -39.19 12.48
C VAL A 100 8.83 -38.71 11.09
N ASP A 101 8.52 -39.54 10.10
CA ASP A 101 8.53 -39.20 8.70
C ASP A 101 7.62 -37.96 8.54
N ILE A 102 8.24 -36.80 8.37
CA ILE A 102 7.57 -35.49 8.40
C ILE A 102 6.47 -35.45 7.33
N GLU A 103 6.73 -36.06 6.17
CA GLU A 103 5.74 -36.21 5.10
C GLU A 103 4.50 -36.95 5.60
N LYS A 104 4.68 -38.12 6.23
CA LYS A 104 3.56 -38.90 6.80
C LYS A 104 2.81 -38.14 7.88
N TRP A 105 3.51 -37.39 8.74
CA TRP A 105 2.86 -36.59 9.76
C TRP A 105 1.92 -35.55 9.15
N PHE A 106 2.42 -34.76 8.19
CA PHE A 106 1.61 -33.76 7.51
C PHE A 106 0.44 -34.38 6.72
N GLN A 107 0.66 -35.49 6.03
CA GLN A 107 -0.39 -36.23 5.32
C GLN A 107 -1.51 -36.70 6.27
N VAL A 108 -1.19 -37.13 7.50
CA VAL A 108 -2.20 -37.50 8.50
C VAL A 108 -3.00 -36.28 8.98
N GLN A 109 -2.37 -35.11 9.13
CA GLN A 109 -3.02 -33.90 9.63
C GLN A 109 -3.88 -33.17 8.58
N GLN A 110 -3.71 -33.44 7.28
CA GLN A 110 -4.45 -32.82 6.17
C GLN A 110 -6.00 -32.93 6.29
N LYS A 111 -6.52 -33.83 7.13
CA LYS A 111 -7.96 -34.00 7.39
C LYS A 111 -8.60 -32.88 8.23
N VAL A 112 -7.82 -31.93 8.74
CA VAL A 112 -8.32 -30.76 9.48
C VAL A 112 -8.16 -29.51 8.61
N THR A 113 -9.21 -29.15 7.87
CA THR A 113 -9.14 -28.06 6.88
C THR A 113 -8.89 -26.70 7.53
N TYR A 114 -7.79 -26.05 7.15
CA TYR A 114 -7.54 -24.63 7.42
C TYR A 114 -7.90 -23.81 6.18
N HIS A 115 -8.82 -22.85 6.32
CA HIS A 115 -9.09 -21.84 5.30
C HIS A 115 -8.41 -20.53 5.74
N PRO A 116 -7.32 -20.09 5.09
CA PRO A 116 -6.52 -18.98 5.64
C PRO A 116 -7.17 -17.60 5.52
N ILE A 117 -8.33 -17.44 4.87
CA ILE A 117 -8.83 -16.12 4.47
C ILE A 117 -10.36 -16.06 4.54
N GLU A 118 -10.89 -15.00 5.14
CA GLU A 118 -12.32 -14.67 5.09
C GLU A 118 -12.80 -14.61 3.63
N THR A 119 -13.79 -15.43 3.31
CA THR A 119 -14.25 -15.72 1.94
C THR A 119 -14.91 -14.54 1.23
N SER A 120 -15.33 -13.51 1.95
CA SER A 120 -16.04 -12.36 1.39
C SER A 120 -15.13 -11.35 0.67
N GLU A 121 -13.90 -11.13 1.15
CA GLU A 121 -12.92 -10.26 0.46
C GLU A 121 -12.34 -10.93 -0.80
N LEU A 122 -12.50 -12.25 -0.95
CA LEU A 122 -12.01 -13.01 -2.10
C LEU A 122 -12.81 -12.77 -3.39
N ALA A 123 -13.96 -12.11 -3.31
CA ALA A 123 -14.83 -11.77 -4.44
C ALA A 123 -14.24 -10.68 -5.36
N PHE A 124 -13.18 -9.99 -4.92
CA PHE A 124 -12.55 -8.90 -5.66
C PHE A 124 -11.21 -9.35 -6.25
N ASN A 125 -11.15 -9.50 -7.58
CA ASN A 125 -9.92 -9.86 -8.28
C ASN A 125 -8.84 -8.77 -8.20
N PHE A 126 -7.60 -9.08 -8.56
CA PHE A 126 -6.54 -8.08 -8.70
C PHE A 126 -6.78 -7.18 -9.94
N TYR A 127 -7.67 -6.20 -9.77
CA TYR A 127 -8.11 -5.27 -10.82
C TYR A 127 -7.08 -4.16 -11.13
N ASP A 128 -7.14 -3.65 -12.36
CA ASP A 128 -6.44 -2.44 -12.84
C ASP A 128 -4.91 -2.43 -12.65
N ARG A 129 -4.28 -3.60 -12.69
CA ARG A 129 -2.85 -3.78 -12.42
C ARG A 129 -2.20 -4.83 -13.33
N ALA A 130 -2.67 -4.87 -14.58
CA ALA A 130 -2.09 -5.73 -15.61
C ALA A 130 -0.61 -5.42 -15.83
N ASP A 131 -0.17 -4.18 -15.62
CA ASP A 131 1.24 -3.78 -15.67
C ASP A 131 2.09 -4.47 -14.59
N ALA A 132 1.58 -4.63 -13.37
CA ALA A 132 2.25 -5.39 -12.31
C ALA A 132 2.40 -6.87 -12.69
N ILE A 133 1.33 -7.48 -13.23
CA ILE A 133 1.34 -8.88 -13.68
C ILE A 133 2.30 -9.07 -14.86
N ASN A 134 2.28 -8.17 -15.85
CA ASN A 134 3.18 -8.22 -16.99
C ASN A 134 4.65 -8.08 -16.54
N ALA A 135 4.93 -7.20 -15.58
CA ALA A 135 6.28 -7.05 -15.04
C ALA A 135 6.75 -8.33 -14.30
N ILE A 136 5.86 -8.99 -13.55
CA ILE A 136 6.15 -10.29 -12.92
C ILE A 136 6.40 -11.35 -13.99
N TYR A 137 5.57 -11.40 -15.03
CA TYR A 137 5.72 -12.32 -16.16
C TYR A 137 7.08 -12.14 -16.84
N ASP A 138 7.50 -10.90 -17.15
CA ASP A 138 8.77 -10.64 -17.83
C ASP A 138 9.98 -11.11 -16.99
N VAL A 139 9.95 -10.87 -15.68
CA VAL A 139 11.00 -11.35 -14.76
C VAL A 139 10.97 -12.87 -14.65
N THR A 140 9.77 -13.46 -14.56
CA THR A 140 9.60 -14.91 -14.44
C THR A 140 10.06 -15.64 -15.70
N LYS A 141 9.71 -15.12 -16.88
CA LYS A 141 10.14 -15.64 -18.17
C LYS A 141 11.66 -15.68 -18.27
N LYS A 142 12.34 -14.59 -17.92
CA LYS A 142 13.81 -14.54 -17.90
C LYS A 142 14.38 -15.55 -16.92
N HIS A 143 13.86 -15.60 -15.69
CA HIS A 143 14.28 -16.57 -14.68
C HIS A 143 14.19 -18.02 -15.18
N LEU A 144 13.10 -18.40 -15.86
CA LEU A 144 12.88 -19.75 -16.36
C LEU A 144 13.73 -20.10 -17.60
N GLN A 145 14.14 -19.10 -18.38
CA GLN A 145 14.95 -19.29 -19.59
C GLN A 145 16.47 -19.19 -19.34
N SER A 146 16.86 -18.68 -18.18
CA SER A 146 18.26 -18.46 -17.80
C SER A 146 18.95 -19.69 -17.25
N LYS A 147 20.28 -19.68 -17.32
CA LYS A 147 21.11 -20.78 -16.82
C LYS A 147 21.33 -20.68 -15.32
N PRO A 148 21.50 -21.83 -14.61
CA PRO A 148 21.91 -21.84 -13.21
C PRO A 148 23.13 -20.93 -12.98
N GLY A 149 23.10 -20.14 -11.89
CA GLY A 149 24.18 -19.24 -11.52
C GLY A 149 24.17 -17.85 -12.19
N GLU A 150 23.30 -17.58 -13.17
CA GLU A 150 23.13 -16.26 -13.79
C GLU A 150 22.39 -15.30 -12.85
N ARG A 151 23.08 -14.84 -11.79
CA ARG A 151 22.48 -14.04 -10.70
C ARG A 151 21.60 -12.88 -11.18
N GLY A 152 21.99 -12.20 -12.26
CA GLY A 152 21.26 -11.06 -12.83
C GLY A 152 19.82 -11.36 -13.26
N GLU A 153 19.55 -12.60 -13.67
CA GLU A 153 18.27 -13.02 -14.24
C GLU A 153 17.36 -13.73 -13.21
N HIS A 154 17.93 -14.20 -12.10
CA HIS A 154 17.18 -14.78 -10.98
C HIS A 154 16.85 -13.73 -9.91
N LYS A 155 16.05 -12.73 -10.29
CA LYS A 155 15.69 -11.61 -9.42
C LYS A 155 14.64 -12.00 -8.38
N PHE A 156 14.76 -11.45 -7.17
CA PHE A 156 13.65 -11.43 -6.23
C PHE A 156 12.55 -10.49 -6.70
N LEU A 157 11.29 -10.90 -6.55
CA LEU A 157 10.16 -10.03 -6.76
C LEU A 157 9.71 -9.45 -5.42
N LEU A 158 9.64 -8.12 -5.32
CA LEU A 158 9.32 -7.43 -4.08
C LEU A 158 8.06 -6.58 -4.22
N ALA A 159 7.03 -6.90 -3.44
CA ALA A 159 5.80 -6.13 -3.28
C ALA A 159 5.83 -5.34 -1.97
N ALA A 160 6.44 -4.14 -1.98
CA ALA A 160 6.50 -3.28 -0.80
C ALA A 160 5.59 -2.05 -0.93
N GLY A 161 4.88 -1.70 0.14
CA GLY A 161 4.04 -0.49 0.20
C GLY A 161 3.03 -0.53 1.34
N ALA A 162 2.11 0.44 1.34
CA ALA A 162 1.13 0.63 2.41
C ALA A 162 0.23 -0.60 2.68
N PRO A 163 -0.20 -0.85 3.93
CA PRO A 163 -1.30 -1.76 4.23
C PRO A 163 -2.55 -1.47 3.38
N GLY A 164 -3.22 -2.53 2.92
CA GLY A 164 -4.46 -2.40 2.15
C GLY A 164 -4.29 -1.97 0.69
N ILE A 165 -3.05 -1.81 0.20
CA ILE A 165 -2.77 -1.54 -1.21
C ILE A 165 -2.95 -2.80 -2.11
N GLY A 166 -3.36 -3.95 -1.58
CA GLY A 166 -3.60 -5.17 -2.36
C GLY A 166 -2.41 -6.14 -2.50
N LYS A 167 -1.41 -6.05 -1.62
CA LYS A 167 -0.25 -6.97 -1.59
C LYS A 167 -0.67 -8.43 -1.40
N THR A 168 -1.46 -8.72 -0.38
CA THR A 168 -1.91 -10.09 -0.08
C THR A 168 -2.72 -10.66 -1.25
N ARG A 169 -3.57 -9.84 -1.91
CA ARG A 169 -4.32 -10.30 -3.09
C ARG A 169 -3.39 -10.64 -4.26
N LEU A 170 -2.37 -9.82 -4.50
CA LEU A 170 -1.33 -10.15 -5.48
C LEU A 170 -0.70 -11.51 -5.17
N LEU A 171 -0.26 -11.75 -3.93
CA LEU A 171 0.39 -13.01 -3.54
C LEU A 171 -0.48 -14.25 -3.75
N LEU A 172 -1.80 -14.10 -3.70
CA LEU A 172 -2.74 -15.21 -3.89
C LEU A 172 -3.04 -15.49 -5.37
N GLU A 173 -3.07 -14.45 -6.21
CA GLU A 173 -3.51 -14.58 -7.60
C GLU A 173 -2.37 -14.67 -8.63
N TYR A 174 -1.19 -14.11 -8.33
CA TYR A 174 -0.16 -13.92 -9.36
C TYR A 174 0.27 -15.22 -10.02
N GLY A 175 0.31 -16.34 -9.27
CA GLY A 175 0.69 -17.65 -9.81
C GLY A 175 -0.20 -18.04 -10.97
N GLN A 176 -1.52 -17.98 -10.79
CA GLN A 176 -2.48 -18.29 -11.85
C GLN A 176 -2.36 -17.36 -13.05
N LEU A 177 -2.29 -16.04 -12.79
CA LEU A 177 -2.26 -15.04 -13.85
C LEU A 177 -0.99 -15.14 -14.71
N VAL A 178 0.18 -15.30 -14.07
CA VAL A 178 1.47 -15.40 -14.74
C VAL A 178 1.63 -16.75 -15.43
N HIS A 179 1.18 -17.85 -14.80
CA HIS A 179 1.25 -19.18 -15.38
C HIS A 179 0.44 -19.28 -16.68
N GLN A 180 -0.78 -18.73 -16.69
CA GLN A 180 -1.59 -18.65 -17.91
C GLN A 180 -0.90 -17.84 -19.01
N GLN A 181 -0.26 -16.72 -18.67
CA GLN A 181 0.51 -15.93 -19.65
C GLN A 181 1.72 -16.72 -20.19
N LEU A 182 2.42 -17.48 -19.36
CA LEU A 182 3.56 -18.32 -19.79
C LEU A 182 3.12 -19.41 -20.78
N ILE A 183 1.96 -20.05 -20.55
CA ILE A 183 1.37 -21.01 -21.49
C ILE A 183 0.99 -20.33 -22.80
N ASN A 184 0.25 -19.22 -22.73
CA ASN A 184 -0.23 -18.50 -23.91
C ASN A 184 0.90 -17.96 -24.80
N ASN A 185 2.09 -17.74 -24.23
CA ASN A 185 3.28 -17.28 -24.94
C ASN A 185 4.30 -18.41 -25.18
N GLU A 186 3.90 -19.67 -25.02
CA GLU A 186 4.70 -20.87 -25.30
C GLU A 186 6.04 -20.91 -24.55
N VAL A 187 6.13 -20.28 -23.38
CA VAL A 187 7.33 -20.30 -22.52
C VAL A 187 7.40 -21.62 -21.76
N ILE A 188 6.25 -22.16 -21.37
CA ILE A 188 6.10 -23.44 -20.68
C ILE A 188 5.04 -24.29 -21.36
N ASP A 189 5.06 -25.58 -21.12
CA ASP A 189 4.07 -26.52 -21.64
C ASP A 189 2.71 -26.34 -20.94
N ILE A 190 1.60 -26.53 -21.67
CA ILE A 190 0.24 -26.48 -21.11
C ILE A 190 0.01 -27.51 -20.00
N ASP A 191 0.75 -28.62 -20.03
CA ASP A 191 0.69 -29.68 -19.02
C ASP A 191 1.63 -29.42 -17.82
N THR A 192 2.34 -28.29 -17.78
CA THR A 192 3.20 -27.93 -16.64
C THR A 192 2.34 -27.69 -15.41
N PHE A 193 2.59 -28.41 -14.30
CA PHE A 193 1.77 -28.25 -13.11
C PHE A 193 2.06 -26.94 -12.38
N MET A 194 1.01 -26.20 -12.00
CA MET A 194 1.12 -24.99 -11.19
C MET A 194 0.86 -25.30 -9.72
N LEU A 195 1.80 -24.95 -8.84
CA LEU A 195 1.58 -24.91 -7.40
C LEU A 195 1.72 -23.47 -6.89
N THR A 196 0.68 -22.93 -6.27
CA THR A 196 0.74 -21.63 -5.60
C THR A 196 0.63 -21.83 -4.10
N LEU A 197 1.63 -21.36 -3.36
CA LEU A 197 1.65 -21.39 -1.90
C LEU A 197 1.77 -19.98 -1.33
N TYR A 198 1.10 -19.76 -0.21
CA TYR A 198 1.14 -18.51 0.54
C TYR A 198 1.59 -18.80 1.98
N ILE A 199 2.59 -18.08 2.44
CA ILE A 199 3.06 -18.12 3.83
C ILE A 199 3.14 -16.69 4.38
N THR A 200 3.00 -16.54 5.70
CA THR A 200 3.18 -15.25 6.38
C THR A 200 4.11 -15.39 7.59
N PHE A 201 4.82 -14.31 7.91
CA PHE A 201 5.61 -14.18 9.15
C PHE A 201 4.95 -13.27 10.19
N GLY A 202 3.74 -12.78 9.95
CA GLY A 202 2.99 -11.98 10.93
C GLY A 202 1.76 -12.72 11.46
N ASN A 203 0.56 -12.17 11.24
CA ASN A 203 -0.65 -12.66 11.92
C ASN A 203 -0.92 -14.15 11.62
N GLY A 204 -1.06 -14.96 12.68
CA GLY A 204 -1.31 -16.40 12.59
C GLY A 204 -0.06 -17.28 12.46
N SER A 205 1.11 -16.71 12.14
CA SER A 205 2.37 -17.47 12.06
C SER A 205 3.61 -16.62 12.33
N TYR A 206 3.56 -15.82 13.38
CA TYR A 206 4.63 -14.93 13.80
C TYR A 206 5.94 -15.68 14.09
N TRP A 207 7.07 -15.03 13.83
CA TRP A 207 8.38 -15.60 14.11
C TRP A 207 8.70 -15.57 15.61
N LEU A 208 9.31 -16.65 16.10
CA LEU A 208 9.79 -16.77 17.48
C LEU A 208 11.34 -16.75 17.53
N PRO A 209 11.96 -16.04 18.49
CA PRO A 209 13.43 -15.99 18.63
C PRO A 209 14.16 -17.31 18.77
N SER A 210 13.47 -18.37 19.18
CA SER A 210 14.00 -19.73 19.29
C SER A 210 13.98 -20.50 17.98
N GLU A 211 13.27 -20.03 16.95
CA GLU A 211 13.16 -20.69 15.65
C GLU A 211 14.36 -20.34 14.75
N SER A 212 14.98 -21.36 14.14
CA SER A 212 15.91 -21.11 13.04
C SER A 212 15.14 -20.54 11.84
N VAL A 213 15.73 -19.58 11.11
CA VAL A 213 15.07 -18.96 9.95
C VAL A 213 14.75 -20.00 8.88
N GLU A 214 15.67 -20.91 8.62
CA GLU A 214 15.49 -21.95 7.60
C GLU A 214 14.40 -22.95 7.98
N THR A 215 14.43 -23.48 9.21
CA THR A 215 13.38 -24.41 9.67
C THR A 215 12.04 -23.70 9.77
N GLY A 216 12.00 -22.46 10.25
CA GLY A 216 10.77 -21.66 10.30
C GLY A 216 10.16 -21.44 8.91
N LEU A 217 10.98 -21.17 7.88
CA LEU A 217 10.54 -21.06 6.49
C LEU A 217 10.03 -22.42 5.95
N SER A 218 10.82 -23.47 6.11
CA SER A 218 10.51 -24.83 5.64
C SER A 218 9.21 -25.37 6.21
N LEU A 219 9.01 -25.22 7.53
CA LEU A 219 7.80 -25.71 8.19
C LEU A 219 6.57 -24.90 7.78
N ARG A 220 6.69 -23.58 7.58
CA ARG A 220 5.58 -22.75 7.06
C ARG A 220 5.20 -23.16 5.64
N LEU A 221 6.19 -23.49 4.81
CA LEU A 221 5.97 -23.98 3.45
C LEU A 221 5.19 -25.30 3.45
N LEU A 222 5.63 -26.27 4.27
CA LEU A 222 4.94 -27.56 4.42
C LEU A 222 3.53 -27.39 5.01
N ALA A 223 3.39 -26.53 6.03
CA ALA A 223 2.09 -26.20 6.61
C ALA A 223 1.12 -25.64 5.57
N SER A 224 1.58 -24.72 4.72
CA SER A 224 0.78 -24.15 3.63
C SER A 224 0.39 -25.22 2.61
N TYR A 225 1.35 -26.04 2.17
CA TYR A 225 1.11 -27.11 1.19
C TYR A 225 0.10 -28.16 1.66
N PHE A 226 0.28 -28.67 2.89
CA PHE A 226 -0.60 -29.68 3.47
C PHE A 226 -1.84 -29.09 4.15
N GLN A 227 -2.00 -27.76 4.13
CA GLN A 227 -3.10 -27.01 4.75
C GLN A 227 -3.26 -27.29 6.25
N VAL A 228 -2.13 -27.42 6.95
CA VAL A 228 -2.10 -27.69 8.39
C VAL A 228 -1.93 -26.37 9.16
N ASN A 229 -2.68 -26.23 10.26
CA ASN A 229 -2.58 -25.05 11.12
C ASN A 229 -1.17 -24.89 11.71
N TRP A 230 -0.61 -23.68 11.61
CA TRP A 230 0.75 -23.37 12.06
C TRP A 230 0.99 -23.63 13.55
N ASP A 231 0.00 -23.37 14.42
CA ASP A 231 0.12 -23.61 15.85
C ASP A 231 0.31 -25.11 16.16
N ILE A 232 -0.27 -25.99 15.35
CA ILE A 232 -0.06 -27.44 15.45
C ILE A 232 1.37 -27.78 15.01
N VAL A 233 1.79 -27.25 13.86
CA VAL A 233 3.13 -27.50 13.30
C VAL A 233 4.22 -27.08 14.29
N ARG A 234 4.14 -25.86 14.83
CA ARG A 234 5.15 -25.30 15.73
C ARG A 234 5.24 -26.04 17.08
N THR A 235 4.13 -26.60 17.56
CA THR A 235 4.08 -27.28 18.87
C THR A 235 4.47 -28.75 18.77
N THR A 236 4.29 -29.36 17.60
CA THR A 236 4.44 -30.80 17.42
C THR A 236 5.76 -31.17 16.73
N ILE A 237 6.27 -30.32 15.83
CA ILE A 237 7.50 -30.59 15.08
C ILE A 237 8.69 -29.91 15.76
N THR A 238 9.56 -30.71 16.38
CA THR A 238 10.82 -30.25 16.99
C THR A 238 12.05 -30.53 16.11
N LYS A 239 11.87 -31.23 14.99
CA LYS A 239 12.94 -31.57 14.06
C LYS A 239 13.31 -30.36 13.19
N ASN A 240 14.61 -30.12 13.04
CA ASN A 240 15.12 -29.17 12.05
C ASN A 240 14.89 -29.72 10.64
N VAL A 241 14.23 -28.91 9.82
CA VAL A 241 14.01 -29.17 8.40
C VAL A 241 14.69 -28.06 7.62
N ASN A 242 15.50 -28.39 6.63
CA ASN A 242 16.10 -27.38 5.76
C ASN A 242 15.20 -27.10 4.55
N PHE A 243 15.50 -26.05 3.78
CA PHE A 243 14.59 -25.62 2.70
C PHE A 243 14.52 -26.62 1.54
N ILE A 244 15.64 -27.24 1.20
CA ILE A 244 15.74 -28.24 0.13
C ILE A 244 14.95 -29.51 0.49
N GLU A 245 15.02 -29.96 1.75
CA GLU A 245 14.24 -31.07 2.27
C GLU A 245 12.73 -30.83 2.14
N ALA A 246 12.26 -29.64 2.52
CA ALA A 246 10.85 -29.29 2.40
C ALA A 246 10.36 -29.28 0.94
N MET A 247 11.17 -28.72 0.04
CA MET A 247 10.89 -28.74 -1.41
C MET A 247 10.85 -30.17 -1.96
N GLY A 248 11.76 -31.04 -1.52
CA GLY A 248 11.80 -32.45 -1.88
C GLY A 248 10.56 -33.22 -1.42
N ILE A 249 10.09 -32.98 -0.19
CA ILE A 249 8.85 -33.59 0.34
C ILE A 249 7.65 -33.22 -0.54
N ILE A 250 7.49 -31.93 -0.87
CA ILE A 250 6.39 -31.44 -1.70
C ILE A 250 6.44 -32.08 -3.10
N MET A 251 7.62 -32.07 -3.73
CA MET A 251 7.81 -32.63 -5.06
C MET A 251 7.50 -34.14 -5.08
N ASN A 252 7.97 -34.90 -4.10
CA ASN A 252 7.70 -36.33 -3.99
C ASN A 252 6.20 -36.62 -3.81
N ASP A 253 5.51 -35.89 -2.96
CA ASP A 253 4.07 -36.05 -2.74
C ASP A 253 3.26 -35.73 -4.02
N LEU A 254 3.66 -34.70 -4.78
CA LEU A 254 3.04 -34.37 -6.07
C LEU A 254 3.25 -35.46 -7.13
N ILE A 255 4.45 -36.06 -7.19
CA ILE A 255 4.75 -37.19 -8.07
C ILE A 255 3.92 -38.42 -7.67
N GLN A 256 3.87 -38.74 -6.37
CA GLN A 256 3.08 -39.87 -5.86
C GLN A 256 1.58 -39.71 -6.15
N LYS A 257 1.06 -38.47 -6.08
CA LYS A 257 -0.33 -38.14 -6.45
C LYS A 257 -0.58 -38.10 -7.96
N GLY A 258 0.44 -38.34 -8.79
CA GLY A 258 0.34 -38.30 -10.25
C GLY A 258 0.04 -36.91 -10.81
N LYS A 259 0.30 -35.84 -10.04
CA LYS A 259 0.12 -34.44 -10.46
C LYS A 259 1.26 -33.96 -11.36
N ILE A 260 2.47 -34.47 -11.11
CA ILE A 260 3.66 -34.20 -11.91
C ILE A 260 4.00 -35.46 -12.70
N LYS A 261 4.15 -35.30 -14.02
CA LYS A 261 4.66 -36.32 -14.95
C LYS A 261 5.96 -35.79 -15.58
N ASP A 262 6.10 -35.89 -16.90
CA ASP A 262 7.33 -35.55 -17.62
C ASP A 262 7.60 -34.03 -17.74
N LYS A 263 6.57 -33.18 -17.56
CA LYS A 263 6.63 -31.73 -17.81
C LYS A 263 6.94 -30.87 -16.59
N GLY A 264 7.14 -31.49 -15.42
CA GLY A 264 7.54 -30.80 -14.19
C GLY A 264 6.44 -29.95 -13.55
N ALA A 265 6.83 -29.14 -12.56
CA ALA A 265 5.96 -28.19 -11.88
C ALA A 265 6.68 -26.88 -11.60
N ILE A 266 5.93 -25.78 -11.43
CA ILE A 266 6.44 -24.49 -10.99
C ILE A 266 5.78 -24.13 -9.66
N LEU A 267 6.60 -23.76 -8.67
CA LEU A 267 6.15 -23.23 -7.38
C LEU A 267 6.13 -21.70 -7.41
N TYR A 268 4.94 -21.12 -7.30
CA TYR A 268 4.71 -19.71 -7.02
C TYR A 268 4.58 -19.55 -5.50
N LEU A 269 5.59 -18.97 -4.85
CA LEU A 269 5.60 -18.74 -3.40
C LEU A 269 5.38 -17.27 -3.05
N GLY A 270 4.24 -16.96 -2.42
CA GLY A 270 4.01 -15.68 -1.76
C GLY A 270 4.48 -15.70 -0.31
N VAL A 271 5.37 -14.78 0.08
CA VAL A 271 5.85 -14.62 1.45
C VAL A 271 5.41 -13.25 1.97
N ASP A 272 4.42 -13.22 2.85
CA ASP A 272 3.86 -11.99 3.41
C ASP A 272 4.48 -11.64 4.77
N GLU A 273 4.37 -10.36 5.13
CA GLU A 273 4.77 -9.79 6.42
C GLU A 273 6.22 -10.13 6.86
N PHE A 274 7.13 -10.39 5.91
CA PHE A 274 8.49 -10.80 6.21
C PHE A 274 9.33 -9.70 6.89
N GLN A 275 8.89 -8.44 6.86
CA GLN A 275 9.51 -7.34 7.61
C GLN A 275 9.49 -7.59 9.12
N THR A 276 8.64 -8.48 9.62
CA THR A 276 8.64 -8.91 11.03
C THR A 276 9.96 -9.57 11.45
N LEU A 277 10.75 -10.07 10.50
CA LEU A 277 12.09 -10.60 10.74
C LEU A 277 13.14 -9.49 10.97
N LEU A 278 12.76 -8.21 10.81
CA LEU A 278 13.56 -7.05 11.21
C LEU A 278 13.35 -6.83 12.72
N VAL A 279 13.83 -7.77 13.53
CA VAL A 279 13.59 -7.76 14.98
C VAL A 279 14.58 -6.83 15.68
N LYS A 280 14.06 -6.00 16.62
CA LYS A 280 14.86 -5.26 17.59
C LYS A 280 15.37 -6.21 18.67
N ARG A 281 16.62 -6.65 18.62
CA ARG A 281 17.32 -7.13 19.83
C ARG A 281 17.83 -5.91 20.57
N ASN A 282 17.20 -5.58 21.69
CA ASN A 282 17.63 -4.61 22.71
C ASN A 282 18.29 -3.33 22.17
N GLU A 283 17.48 -2.27 22.03
CA GLU A 283 17.89 -0.85 22.01
C GLU A 283 19.31 -0.57 21.50
N ASN A 284 19.57 -0.79 20.21
CA ASN A 284 20.39 0.04 19.30
C ASN A 284 20.62 -0.73 17.98
N TYR A 285 19.97 -0.26 16.91
CA TYR A 285 20.01 -0.74 15.51
C TYR A 285 19.35 -2.09 15.16
N ASN A 286 18.64 -2.10 14.02
CA ASN A 286 17.96 -3.23 13.39
C ASN A 286 18.94 -4.35 13.05
N ASP A 287 18.81 -5.52 13.70
CA ASP A 287 19.55 -6.71 13.28
C ASP A 287 18.90 -7.31 12.04
N LYS A 288 19.43 -6.94 10.87
CA LYS A 288 18.98 -7.41 9.56
C LYS A 288 19.42 -8.85 9.26
N SER A 289 20.13 -9.52 10.17
CA SER A 289 20.72 -10.84 9.95
C SER A 289 19.68 -11.91 9.61
N LEU A 290 18.52 -11.89 10.26
CA LEU A 290 17.46 -12.88 10.03
C LEU A 290 16.88 -12.76 8.62
N LEU A 291 16.55 -11.53 8.21
CA LEU A 291 16.05 -11.29 6.86
C LEU A 291 17.13 -11.59 5.80
N LYS A 292 18.39 -11.22 6.06
CA LYS A 292 19.52 -11.60 5.20
C LYS A 292 19.61 -13.12 5.04
N HIS A 293 19.46 -13.86 6.14
CA HIS A 293 19.47 -15.32 6.12
C HIS A 293 18.31 -15.87 5.29
N LEU A 294 17.08 -15.36 5.47
CA LEU A 294 15.91 -15.73 4.65
C LEU A 294 16.20 -15.52 3.16
N THR A 295 16.70 -14.33 2.79
CA THR A 295 17.02 -14.01 1.39
C THR A 295 18.15 -14.88 0.85
N ALA A 296 19.12 -15.27 1.67
CA ALA A 296 20.19 -16.17 1.25
C ALA A 296 19.67 -17.60 0.98
N ILE A 297 18.77 -18.12 1.81
CA ILE A 297 18.17 -19.45 1.62
C ILE A 297 17.41 -19.51 0.30
N ILE A 298 16.47 -18.58 0.10
CA ILE A 298 15.67 -18.52 -1.13
C ILE A 298 16.57 -18.23 -2.33
N GLY A 299 17.51 -17.28 -2.20
CA GLY A 299 18.41 -16.84 -3.25
C GLY A 299 19.33 -17.96 -3.72
N ASN A 300 19.86 -18.77 -2.80
CA ASN A 300 20.66 -19.94 -3.15
C ASN A 300 19.84 -20.97 -3.92
N TYR A 301 18.58 -21.23 -3.52
CA TYR A 301 17.70 -22.14 -4.27
C TYR A 301 17.43 -21.64 -5.70
N LEU A 302 17.16 -20.33 -5.87
CA LEU A 302 16.96 -19.71 -7.19
C LEU A 302 18.17 -19.88 -8.12
N LEU A 303 19.39 -19.90 -7.57
CA LEU A 303 20.63 -20.03 -8.37
C LEU A 303 21.03 -21.47 -8.66
N GLN A 304 20.55 -22.44 -7.88
CA GLN A 304 20.92 -23.86 -8.04
C GLN A 304 20.38 -24.48 -9.33
N GLY A 305 19.40 -23.85 -9.99
CA GLY A 305 18.93 -24.19 -11.33
C GLY A 305 18.52 -25.65 -11.49
N ASN A 306 17.92 -26.23 -10.45
CA ASN A 306 17.41 -27.59 -10.47
C ASN A 306 16.07 -27.60 -11.22
N ASN A 307 16.11 -27.91 -12.52
CA ASN A 307 15.04 -27.72 -13.52
C ASN A 307 13.72 -28.47 -13.27
N ALA A 308 13.61 -29.33 -12.25
CA ALA A 308 12.40 -30.13 -12.03
C ALA A 308 11.32 -29.39 -11.22
N PHE A 309 11.69 -28.41 -10.38
CA PHE A 309 10.74 -27.66 -9.57
C PHE A 309 11.17 -26.19 -9.37
N PRO A 310 11.10 -25.35 -10.43
CA PRO A 310 11.44 -23.93 -10.36
C PRO A 310 10.60 -23.16 -9.34
N LEU A 311 11.21 -22.14 -8.71
CA LEU A 311 10.60 -21.30 -7.70
C LEU A 311 10.47 -19.86 -8.20
N VAL A 312 9.26 -19.29 -8.08
CA VAL A 312 8.97 -17.89 -8.39
C VAL A 312 8.47 -17.20 -7.12
N PRO A 313 9.37 -16.62 -6.30
CA PRO A 313 9.01 -16.07 -5.01
C PRO A 313 8.66 -14.58 -5.12
N ILE A 314 7.53 -14.17 -4.53
CA ILE A 314 7.21 -12.76 -4.27
C ILE A 314 7.24 -12.54 -2.76
N LEU A 315 8.10 -11.61 -2.30
CA LEU A 315 8.10 -11.17 -0.91
C LEU A 315 7.26 -9.90 -0.79
N ALA A 316 6.36 -9.83 0.19
CA ALA A 316 5.51 -8.68 0.45
C ALA A 316 5.70 -8.10 1.85
N GLY A 317 5.78 -6.77 1.95
CA GLY A 317 5.99 -6.09 3.23
C GLY A 317 5.68 -4.59 3.19
N THR A 318 5.90 -3.91 4.31
CA THR A 318 5.58 -2.48 4.48
C THR A 318 6.80 -1.56 4.54
N LEU A 319 7.96 -2.03 5.07
CA LEU A 319 9.17 -1.23 5.27
C LEU A 319 10.16 -1.35 4.11
N TYR A 320 10.02 -0.51 3.08
CA TYR A 320 10.78 -0.66 1.84
C TYR A 320 12.28 -0.41 1.96
N SER A 321 12.70 0.63 2.68
CA SER A 321 14.10 1.03 2.77
C SER A 321 14.95 -0.05 3.44
N GLU A 322 14.45 -0.61 4.53
CA GLU A 322 15.13 -1.68 5.27
C GLU A 322 15.23 -2.95 4.44
N ILE A 323 14.15 -3.30 3.74
CA ILE A 323 14.11 -4.42 2.81
C ILE A 323 15.10 -4.21 1.65
N SER A 324 15.08 -3.03 1.03
CA SER A 324 15.94 -2.65 -0.10
C SER A 324 17.41 -2.77 0.30
N GLU A 325 17.79 -2.28 1.48
CA GLU A 325 19.16 -2.37 1.98
C GLU A 325 19.60 -3.83 2.21
N VAL A 326 18.69 -4.70 2.67
CA VAL A 326 18.98 -6.14 2.78
C VAL A 326 19.31 -6.72 1.40
N PHE A 327 18.49 -6.45 0.39
CA PHE A 327 18.76 -6.95 -0.95
C PHE A 327 20.07 -6.40 -1.53
N THR A 328 20.30 -5.09 -1.41
CA THR A 328 21.56 -4.46 -1.84
C THR A 328 22.78 -5.07 -1.16
N SER A 329 22.70 -5.35 0.15
CA SER A 329 23.80 -5.96 0.90
C SER A 329 23.98 -7.47 0.66
N SER A 330 22.92 -8.18 0.31
CA SER A 330 22.95 -9.61 -0.01
C SER A 330 23.59 -9.92 -1.37
N GLY A 331 23.66 -8.91 -2.26
CA GLY A 331 24.15 -9.08 -3.63
C GLY A 331 23.19 -9.82 -4.57
N HIS A 332 21.97 -10.15 -4.12
CA HIS A 332 20.91 -10.67 -4.98
C HIS A 332 20.14 -9.50 -5.62
N PRO A 333 19.98 -9.49 -6.96
CA PRO A 333 19.17 -8.47 -7.60
C PRO A 333 17.69 -8.69 -7.25
N TYR A 334 16.95 -7.59 -7.20
CA TYR A 334 15.52 -7.60 -6.97
C TYR A 334 14.82 -6.70 -8.00
N PHE A 335 13.53 -6.93 -8.15
CA PHE A 335 12.61 -6.12 -8.92
C PHE A 335 11.45 -5.71 -8.02
N GLN A 336 11.26 -4.41 -7.85
CA GLN A 336 10.10 -3.89 -7.12
C GLN A 336 8.87 -3.91 -8.03
N ILE A 337 7.83 -4.62 -7.59
CA ILE A 337 6.56 -4.70 -8.29
C ILE A 337 5.83 -3.35 -8.13
N PRO A 338 5.42 -2.69 -9.23
CA PRO A 338 4.66 -1.46 -9.15
C PRO A 338 3.23 -1.75 -8.69
N LEU A 339 2.88 -1.35 -7.47
CA LEU A 339 1.51 -1.44 -6.95
C LEU A 339 0.83 -0.08 -7.03
N LYS A 340 0.18 0.19 -8.15
CA LYS A 340 -0.53 1.46 -8.39
C LYS A 340 -1.89 1.50 -7.69
N LEU A 341 -2.37 2.70 -7.40
CA LEU A 341 -3.76 2.92 -6.99
C LEU A 341 -4.71 2.55 -8.13
N ILE A 342 -5.90 2.04 -7.78
CA ILE A 342 -6.94 1.68 -8.76
C ILE A 342 -7.49 2.98 -9.36
N SER A 343 -7.65 3.05 -10.67
CA SER A 343 -8.29 4.20 -11.30
C SER A 343 -9.79 4.30 -10.95
N HIS A 344 -10.36 5.48 -11.13
CA HIS A 344 -11.81 5.68 -10.92
C HIS A 344 -12.66 4.75 -11.75
N GLN A 345 -12.29 4.60 -13.02
CA GLN A 345 -13.04 3.81 -13.98
C GLN A 345 -13.13 2.36 -13.52
N PHE A 346 -12.00 1.77 -13.11
CA PHE A 346 -11.99 0.42 -12.58
C PHE A 346 -12.62 0.30 -11.19
N SER A 347 -12.61 1.38 -10.39
CA SER A 347 -13.34 1.41 -9.12
C SER A 347 -14.85 1.31 -9.34
N LEU A 348 -15.40 2.03 -10.32
CA LEU A 348 -16.80 1.93 -10.74
C LEU A 348 -17.12 0.54 -11.30
N GLU A 349 -16.30 0.03 -12.22
CA GLU A 349 -16.48 -1.30 -12.80
C GLU A 349 -16.50 -2.39 -11.73
N MET A 350 -15.64 -2.28 -10.72
CA MET A 350 -15.61 -3.23 -9.61
C MET A 350 -16.90 -3.20 -8.78
N VAL A 351 -17.46 -2.01 -8.51
CA VAL A 351 -18.75 -1.85 -7.81
C VAL A 351 -19.88 -2.50 -8.64
N PHE A 352 -20.01 -2.11 -9.91
CA PHE A 352 -21.09 -2.61 -10.77
C PHE A 352 -21.00 -4.11 -11.04
N LYS A 353 -19.78 -4.63 -11.22
CA LYS A 353 -19.56 -6.07 -11.41
C LYS A 353 -19.88 -6.87 -10.15
N HIS A 354 -19.56 -6.34 -8.97
CA HIS A 354 -19.92 -7.00 -7.71
C HIS A 354 -21.44 -7.16 -7.56
N TYR A 355 -22.21 -6.16 -8.00
CA TYR A 355 -23.67 -6.15 -7.93
C TYR A 355 -24.39 -6.56 -9.21
N GLU A 356 -23.69 -7.15 -10.18
CA GLU A 356 -24.28 -7.46 -11.48
C GLU A 356 -25.51 -8.37 -11.37
N ASN A 357 -25.49 -9.31 -10.42
CA ASN A 357 -26.58 -10.24 -10.15
C ASN A 357 -27.64 -9.72 -9.17
N ASN A 358 -27.40 -8.56 -8.52
CA ASN A 358 -28.34 -7.93 -7.61
C ASN A 358 -29.01 -6.74 -8.30
N ILE A 359 -30.02 -7.03 -9.12
CA ILE A 359 -30.69 -6.06 -10.01
C ILE A 359 -31.20 -4.83 -9.24
N VAL A 360 -31.70 -5.01 -8.01
CA VAL A 360 -32.21 -3.91 -7.18
C VAL A 360 -31.08 -2.95 -6.81
N VAL A 361 -29.97 -3.47 -6.27
CA VAL A 361 -28.80 -2.65 -5.92
C VAL A 361 -28.22 -2.00 -7.16
N LYS A 362 -28.05 -2.76 -8.25
CA LYS A 362 -27.51 -2.26 -9.51
C LYS A 362 -28.33 -1.06 -10.05
N ASN A 363 -29.65 -1.18 -10.10
CA ASN A 363 -30.51 -0.09 -10.57
C ASN A 363 -30.41 1.16 -9.69
N LEU A 364 -30.29 0.99 -8.37
CA LEU A 364 -30.11 2.11 -7.43
C LEU A 364 -28.76 2.81 -7.64
N LEU A 365 -27.69 2.02 -7.87
CA LEU A 365 -26.35 2.54 -8.17
C LEU A 365 -26.34 3.30 -9.50
N GLU A 366 -27.03 2.79 -10.53
CA GLU A 366 -27.15 3.45 -11.83
C GLU A 366 -27.93 4.77 -11.74
N GLN A 367 -29.05 4.79 -11.00
CA GLN A 367 -29.84 6.00 -10.77
C GLN A 367 -29.09 7.09 -10.00
N SER A 368 -28.17 6.69 -9.12
CA SER A 368 -27.41 7.59 -8.25
C SER A 368 -25.91 7.58 -8.57
N GLN A 369 -25.55 7.31 -9.84
CA GLN A 369 -24.14 7.11 -10.23
C GLN A 369 -23.26 8.31 -9.86
N HIS A 370 -23.75 9.54 -10.00
CA HIS A 370 -22.99 10.74 -9.63
C HIS A 370 -22.60 10.74 -8.14
N GLN A 371 -23.52 10.37 -7.23
CA GLN A 371 -23.25 10.30 -5.79
C GLN A 371 -22.28 9.18 -5.44
N LEU A 372 -22.40 8.02 -6.12
CA LEU A 372 -21.44 6.93 -6.01
C LEU A 372 -20.05 7.40 -6.41
N GLU A 373 -19.91 8.07 -7.55
CA GLU A 373 -18.65 8.62 -8.03
C GLU A 373 -18.02 9.60 -7.04
N MET A 374 -18.83 10.49 -6.45
CA MET A 374 -18.38 11.42 -5.42
C MET A 374 -17.82 10.71 -4.18
N CYS A 375 -18.42 9.57 -3.79
CA CYS A 375 -17.87 8.74 -2.72
C CYS A 375 -16.56 8.07 -3.14
N LEU A 376 -16.48 7.56 -4.37
CA LEU A 376 -15.29 6.86 -4.85
C LEU A 376 -14.05 7.78 -4.92
N TYR A 377 -14.21 9.06 -5.21
CA TYR A 377 -13.10 10.04 -5.17
C TYR A 377 -12.46 10.15 -3.78
N GLN A 378 -13.20 9.86 -2.71
CA GLN A 378 -12.66 9.90 -1.35
C GLN A 378 -11.60 8.81 -1.10
N PHE A 379 -11.66 7.70 -1.83
CA PHE A 379 -10.71 6.60 -1.69
C PHE A 379 -9.43 6.79 -2.51
N ILE A 380 -9.46 7.65 -3.55
CA ILE A 380 -8.34 7.88 -4.49
C ILE A 380 -7.76 6.55 -5.00
N GLY A 381 -8.61 5.55 -5.24
CA GLY A 381 -8.17 4.24 -5.73
C GLY A 381 -7.54 3.31 -4.71
N TRP A 382 -7.61 3.61 -3.41
CA TRP A 382 -7.06 2.72 -2.39
C TRP A 382 -7.97 1.47 -2.24
N PRO A 383 -7.46 0.24 -2.49
CA PRO A 383 -8.31 -0.95 -2.62
C PRO A 383 -9.10 -1.31 -1.36
N ARG A 384 -8.45 -1.33 -0.18
CA ARG A 384 -9.13 -1.79 1.05
C ARG A 384 -10.32 -0.92 1.47
N PRO A 385 -10.17 0.43 1.57
CA PRO A 385 -11.33 1.30 1.82
C PRO A 385 -12.47 1.09 0.80
N LEU A 386 -12.13 0.92 -0.47
CA LEU A 386 -13.09 0.68 -1.54
C LEU A 386 -13.84 -0.65 -1.37
N VAL A 387 -13.14 -1.74 -1.08
CA VAL A 387 -13.76 -3.06 -0.84
C VAL A 387 -14.72 -3.00 0.35
N TRP A 388 -14.34 -2.35 1.44
CA TRP A 388 -15.21 -2.19 2.60
C TRP A 388 -16.44 -1.34 2.31
N PHE A 389 -16.27 -0.26 1.55
CA PHE A 389 -17.38 0.54 1.07
C PHE A 389 -18.36 -0.30 0.25
N ILE A 390 -17.85 -1.10 -0.71
CA ILE A 390 -18.67 -1.99 -1.52
C ILE A 390 -19.42 -2.97 -0.61
N LEU A 391 -18.73 -3.75 0.22
CA LEU A 391 -19.35 -4.76 1.09
C LEU A 391 -20.41 -4.21 2.04
N ASN A 392 -20.36 -2.92 2.35
CA ASN A 392 -21.34 -2.26 3.20
C ASN A 392 -22.59 -1.77 2.45
N ILE A 393 -22.56 -1.59 1.12
CA ILE A 393 -23.71 -1.09 0.33
C ILE A 393 -24.96 -1.93 0.59
N GLU A 394 -24.84 -3.26 0.58
CA GLU A 394 -26.01 -4.15 0.79
C GLU A 394 -26.65 -4.01 2.17
N LYS A 395 -25.88 -3.62 3.20
CA LYS A 395 -26.42 -3.42 4.55
C LYS A 395 -27.39 -2.25 4.57
N PHE A 396 -27.09 -1.19 3.82
CA PHE A 396 -27.89 0.03 3.79
C PHE A 396 -29.03 -0.03 2.78
N VAL A 397 -28.94 -0.85 1.72
CA VAL A 397 -30.04 -1.01 0.73
C VAL A 397 -31.26 -1.72 1.35
N ARG A 398 -31.08 -2.41 2.48
CA ARG A 398 -32.19 -3.05 3.21
C ARG A 398 -33.06 -2.06 3.98
N ASP A 399 -32.58 -0.84 4.22
CA ASP A 399 -33.31 0.25 4.86
C ASP A 399 -33.82 1.21 3.76
N ASP A 400 -35.13 1.45 3.68
CA ASP A 400 -35.86 2.12 2.56
C ASP A 400 -35.46 3.59 2.23
N ASN A 401 -34.30 4.11 2.66
CA ASN A 401 -33.87 5.49 2.47
C ASN A 401 -32.68 5.64 1.49
N GLN A 402 -33.01 5.80 0.19
CA GLN A 402 -32.04 5.83 -0.91
C GLN A 402 -31.01 6.97 -0.86
N HIS A 403 -31.34 8.14 -0.31
CA HIS A 403 -30.41 9.29 -0.22
C HIS A 403 -29.46 9.25 0.98
N LEU A 404 -29.77 8.46 2.02
CA LEU A 404 -28.90 8.27 3.20
C LEU A 404 -27.83 7.20 2.97
N LEU A 405 -28.05 6.31 1.98
CA LEU A 405 -27.21 5.17 1.64
C LEU A 405 -25.71 5.51 1.52
N TYR A 406 -25.35 6.50 0.70
CA TYR A 406 -23.95 6.74 0.35
C TYR A 406 -23.16 7.48 1.43
N LYS A 407 -23.75 8.55 2.01
CA LYS A 407 -23.10 9.34 3.06
C LYS A 407 -22.94 8.52 4.34
N GLU A 408 -23.96 7.76 4.74
CA GLU A 408 -23.87 6.87 5.91
C GLU A 408 -22.90 5.72 5.69
N ASN A 409 -22.90 5.10 4.50
CA ASN A 409 -21.94 4.06 4.16
C ASN A 409 -20.49 4.60 4.15
N LEU A 410 -20.27 5.79 3.60
CA LEU A 410 -18.96 6.44 3.62
C LEU A 410 -18.50 6.70 5.06
N MET A 411 -19.38 7.18 5.94
CA MET A 411 -19.08 7.41 7.36
C MET A 411 -18.82 6.11 8.13
N SER A 412 -19.57 5.04 7.84
CA SER A 412 -19.36 3.71 8.42
C SER A 412 -18.00 3.13 7.99
N THR A 413 -17.70 3.19 6.69
CA THR A 413 -16.43 2.76 6.12
C THR A 413 -15.27 3.54 6.75
N ARG A 414 -15.41 4.86 6.87
CA ARG A 414 -14.43 5.72 7.53
C ARG A 414 -14.21 5.35 8.99
N SER A 415 -15.27 5.06 9.74
CA SER A 415 -15.18 4.68 11.15
C SER A 415 -14.39 3.39 11.33
N ALA A 416 -14.69 2.36 10.52
CA ALA A 416 -13.97 1.09 10.54
C ALA A 416 -12.48 1.26 10.19
N ILE A 417 -12.17 2.17 9.26
CA ILE A 417 -10.80 2.47 8.86
C ILE A 417 -10.04 3.18 9.99
N ILE A 418 -10.64 4.19 10.60
CA ILE A 418 -10.02 4.96 11.69
C ILE A 418 -9.75 4.05 12.89
N GLU A 419 -10.70 3.18 13.23
CA GLU A 419 -10.53 2.17 14.28
C GLU A 419 -9.33 1.26 13.99
N ARG A 420 -9.20 0.80 12.73
CA ARG A 420 -8.10 -0.09 12.34
C ARG A 420 -6.72 0.57 12.37
N TYR A 421 -6.61 1.81 11.90
CA TYR A 421 -5.31 2.46 11.69
C TYR A 421 -4.94 3.47 12.78
N SER A 422 -5.84 3.78 13.72
CA SER A 422 -5.59 4.71 14.85
C SER A 422 -4.98 6.05 14.40
N PHE A 423 -5.65 6.73 13.46
CA PHE A 423 -5.14 7.91 12.75
C PHE A 423 -4.86 9.10 13.69
N PRO A 424 -3.60 9.57 13.82
CA PRO A 424 -3.29 10.75 14.62
C PRO A 424 -3.19 12.03 13.77
N ILE A 425 -3.77 13.11 14.32
CA ILE A 425 -3.48 14.55 14.10
C ILE A 425 -3.85 15.15 12.72
N THR A 426 -4.59 16.26 12.77
CA THR A 426 -5.04 17.07 11.61
C THR A 426 -3.89 17.72 10.84
N ASP A 427 -2.83 18.15 11.52
CA ASP A 427 -1.77 18.98 10.92
C ASP A 427 -0.86 18.19 9.97
N ILE A 428 -0.62 16.91 10.25
CA ILE A 428 0.18 16.04 9.38
C ILE A 428 -0.62 15.66 8.13
N ALA A 429 -1.93 15.48 8.26
CA ALA A 429 -2.82 15.24 7.13
C ALA A 429 -2.74 16.40 6.11
N GLU A 430 -2.66 17.66 6.56
CA GLU A 430 -2.47 18.81 5.66
C GLU A 430 -1.23 18.67 4.79
N ILE A 431 -0.13 18.16 5.35
CA ILE A 431 1.13 18.01 4.63
C ILE A 431 0.99 16.93 3.55
N PHE A 432 0.40 15.78 3.87
CA PHE A 432 0.21 14.72 2.87
C PHE A 432 -0.77 15.11 1.76
N ILE A 433 -1.83 15.84 2.10
CA ILE A 433 -2.74 16.36 1.10
C ILE A 433 -2.08 17.44 0.26
N ALA A 434 -1.23 18.29 0.85
CA ALA A 434 -0.44 19.24 0.09
C ALA A 434 0.49 18.55 -0.90
N HIS A 435 1.16 17.46 -0.52
CA HIS A 435 1.90 16.60 -1.46
C HIS A 435 1.00 16.03 -2.57
N SER A 436 -0.19 15.53 -2.21
CA SER A 436 -1.13 14.91 -3.15
C SER A 436 -1.67 15.91 -4.19
N ILE A 437 -1.92 17.16 -3.79
CA ILE A 437 -2.42 18.24 -4.66
C ILE A 437 -1.30 18.84 -5.51
N THR A 438 -0.13 19.08 -4.91
CA THR A 438 0.99 19.73 -5.62
C THR A 438 1.79 18.77 -6.48
N LEU A 439 1.66 17.45 -6.25
CA LEU A 439 2.52 16.41 -6.81
C LEU A 439 3.99 16.59 -6.44
N THR A 440 4.27 17.27 -5.34
CA THR A 440 5.64 17.43 -4.85
C THR A 440 6.20 16.07 -4.47
N SER A 441 7.20 15.61 -5.20
CA SER A 441 7.87 14.34 -4.92
C SER A 441 8.97 14.50 -3.86
N VAL A 442 9.28 13.37 -3.22
CA VAL A 442 10.28 13.21 -2.17
C VAL A 442 11.29 12.21 -2.67
N HIS A 443 12.58 12.50 -2.47
CA HIS A 443 13.64 11.61 -2.90
C HIS A 443 13.58 10.29 -2.12
N PRO A 444 13.82 9.11 -2.76
CA PRO A 444 13.74 7.82 -2.07
C PRO A 444 14.59 7.74 -0.80
N MET A 445 15.78 8.37 -0.79
CA MET A 445 16.63 8.43 0.42
C MET A 445 16.03 9.27 1.55
N GLN A 446 15.22 10.28 1.23
CA GLN A 446 14.55 11.12 2.23
C GLN A 446 13.26 10.47 2.76
N TRP A 447 12.68 9.52 2.01
CA TRP A 447 11.45 8.82 2.40
C TRP A 447 11.56 8.12 3.76
N ALA A 448 12.72 7.50 4.03
CA ALA A 448 13.03 6.81 5.28
C ALA A 448 13.60 7.73 6.36
N GLN A 449 14.00 8.96 6.01
CA GLN A 449 14.60 9.91 6.94
C GLN A 449 13.53 10.66 7.73
N LYS A 450 13.86 11.02 8.97
CA LYS A 450 13.02 11.90 9.79
C LYS A 450 12.97 13.29 9.18
N CYS A 451 11.79 13.89 9.16
CA CYS A 451 11.56 15.20 8.60
C CYS A 451 10.87 16.11 9.62
N ASP A 452 11.32 17.36 9.74
CA ASP A 452 10.75 18.35 10.65
C ASP A 452 9.27 18.65 10.31
N LEU A 453 8.93 18.67 9.00
CA LEU A 453 7.56 18.84 8.53
C LEU A 453 6.64 17.77 9.14
N LEU A 454 7.14 16.54 9.30
CA LEU A 454 6.39 15.40 9.82
C LEU A 454 6.66 15.18 11.31
N GLN A 455 6.92 16.24 12.07
CA GLN A 455 7.17 16.16 13.51
C GLN A 455 8.27 15.15 13.88
N ASN A 456 9.38 15.16 13.13
CA ASN A 456 10.50 14.23 13.29
C ASN A 456 10.19 12.75 13.03
N GLN A 457 9.15 12.47 12.24
CA GLN A 457 8.84 11.13 11.71
C GLN A 457 9.22 11.05 10.22
N SER A 458 9.28 9.84 9.67
CA SER A 458 9.58 9.59 8.25
C SER A 458 8.31 9.28 7.45
N TYR A 459 8.30 9.59 6.14
CA TYR A 459 7.20 9.20 5.26
C TYR A 459 6.98 7.68 5.25
N GLU A 460 8.07 6.92 5.32
CA GLU A 460 8.03 5.45 5.41
C GLU A 460 7.24 4.96 6.63
N LEU A 461 7.37 5.62 7.78
CA LEU A 461 6.59 5.27 8.96
C LEU A 461 5.09 5.42 8.68
N PHE A 462 4.66 6.56 8.13
CA PHE A 462 3.25 6.80 7.80
C PHE A 462 2.74 5.87 6.69
N GLU A 463 3.57 5.52 5.72
CA GLU A 463 3.25 4.51 4.70
C GLU A 463 3.05 3.14 5.36
N SER A 464 3.95 2.74 6.26
CA SER A 464 3.89 1.45 6.96
C SER A 464 2.66 1.32 7.86
N MET A 465 2.20 2.44 8.42
CA MET A 465 0.97 2.55 9.21
C MET A 465 -0.29 2.56 8.34
N GLY A 466 -0.17 2.79 7.02
CA GLY A 466 -1.31 2.84 6.10
C GLY A 466 -1.99 4.19 6.00
N PHE A 467 -1.31 5.28 6.37
CA PHE A 467 -1.84 6.64 6.25
C PHE A 467 -1.63 7.25 4.87
N ILE A 468 -0.53 6.87 4.23
CA ILE A 468 -0.20 7.27 2.86
C ILE A 468 0.21 6.05 2.06
N THR A 469 0.17 6.18 0.75
CA THR A 469 0.90 5.30 -0.17
C THR A 469 1.81 6.14 -1.03
N ARG A 470 2.96 5.61 -1.43
CA ARG A 470 3.78 6.29 -2.44
C ARG A 470 3.30 5.96 -3.85
N GLN A 471 3.27 6.97 -4.71
CA GLN A 471 3.30 6.80 -6.16
C GLN A 471 4.70 7.12 -6.66
N ILE A 472 5.15 6.41 -7.70
CA ILE A 472 6.46 6.64 -8.31
C ILE A 472 6.24 7.52 -9.54
N ASP A 473 6.93 8.65 -9.61
CA ASP A 473 6.86 9.55 -10.76
C ASP A 473 7.82 9.10 -11.89
N SER A 474 7.86 9.89 -12.99
CA SER A 474 8.73 9.57 -14.14
C SER A 474 10.23 9.66 -13.85
N GLU A 475 10.62 10.29 -12.74
CA GLU A 475 12.01 10.47 -12.31
C GLU A 475 12.38 9.53 -11.14
N HIS A 476 11.55 8.50 -10.93
CA HIS A 476 11.69 7.53 -9.85
C HIS A 476 11.67 8.14 -8.44
N GLN A 477 11.07 9.32 -8.28
CA GLN A 477 10.82 9.93 -6.98
C GLN A 477 9.47 9.48 -6.41
N PHE A 478 9.26 9.69 -5.11
CA PHE A 478 8.07 9.22 -4.41
C PHE A 478 7.12 10.37 -4.10
N ILE A 479 5.86 10.28 -4.57
CA ILE A 479 4.79 11.23 -4.24
C ILE A 479 3.94 10.62 -3.12
N PRO A 480 3.87 11.24 -1.93
CA PRO A 480 2.93 10.85 -0.88
C PRO A 480 1.49 11.08 -1.31
N ILE A 481 0.69 10.01 -1.33
CA ILE A 481 -0.75 10.07 -1.61
C ILE A 481 -1.55 9.66 -0.38
N MET A 482 -2.47 10.54 0.05
CA MET A 482 -3.38 10.30 1.16
C MET A 482 -4.85 10.31 0.70
N PRO A 483 -5.62 9.24 0.91
CA PRO A 483 -7.06 9.20 0.73
C PRO A 483 -7.79 10.27 1.52
N LEU A 484 -8.75 10.93 0.87
CA LEU A 484 -9.59 11.93 1.52
C LEU A 484 -10.56 11.31 2.54
N ILE A 485 -10.86 10.01 2.44
CA ILE A 485 -11.69 9.29 3.42
C ILE A 485 -11.15 9.37 4.84
N PHE A 486 -9.85 9.60 5.03
CA PHE A 486 -9.26 9.79 6.35
C PHE A 486 -9.56 11.17 6.95
N ILE A 487 -9.92 12.16 6.13
CA ILE A 487 -10.12 13.54 6.58
C ILE A 487 -11.47 13.68 7.30
N ASN A 488 -11.41 14.23 8.51
CA ASN A 488 -12.63 14.67 9.19
C ASN A 488 -13.02 16.08 8.81
N TRP A 489 -13.85 16.22 7.79
CA TRP A 489 -14.31 17.53 7.37
C TRP A 489 -14.97 18.31 8.52
N SER A 490 -15.72 17.68 9.42
CA SER A 490 -16.37 18.40 10.53
C SER A 490 -15.42 19.06 11.55
N THR A 491 -14.20 18.54 11.72
CA THR A 491 -13.23 19.09 12.69
C THR A 491 -12.14 19.96 12.06
N VAL A 492 -11.99 19.88 10.73
CA VAL A 492 -10.88 20.49 9.98
C VAL A 492 -11.28 21.85 9.35
N LEU A 493 -12.57 22.21 9.40
CA LEU A 493 -13.15 23.40 8.75
C LEU A 493 -12.75 24.78 9.34
N SER A 494 -11.80 24.86 10.27
CA SER A 494 -11.59 26.09 11.05
C SER A 494 -10.69 27.16 10.41
N SER A 495 -9.81 26.86 9.44
CA SER A 495 -9.14 27.88 8.60
C SER A 495 -8.26 27.28 7.49
N GLY A 496 -7.89 28.09 6.49
CA GLY A 496 -6.76 27.80 5.59
C GLY A 496 -7.07 26.98 4.32
N PRO A 497 -6.05 26.34 3.72
CA PRO A 497 -6.14 25.65 2.43
C PRO A 497 -7.13 24.48 2.41
N PHE A 498 -7.40 23.86 3.56
CA PHE A 498 -8.38 22.78 3.67
C PHE A 498 -9.83 23.22 3.54
N ARG A 499 -10.15 24.46 3.94
CA ARG A 499 -11.46 25.03 3.64
C ARG A 499 -11.67 25.19 2.13
N LEU A 500 -10.65 25.69 1.41
CA LEU A 500 -10.70 25.78 -0.05
C LEU A 500 -10.85 24.41 -0.73
N LEU A 501 -10.14 23.40 -0.23
CA LEU A 501 -10.29 22.03 -0.69
C LEU A 501 -11.70 21.49 -0.45
N HIS A 502 -12.25 21.70 0.75
CA HIS A 502 -13.62 21.31 1.09
C HIS A 502 -14.65 22.00 0.18
N ASP A 503 -14.54 23.32 0.00
CA ASP A 503 -15.43 24.10 -0.86
C ASP A 503 -15.39 23.60 -2.32
N LEU A 504 -14.21 23.17 -2.80
CA LEU A 504 -14.05 22.53 -4.10
C LEU A 504 -14.76 21.16 -4.14
N LEU A 505 -14.56 20.31 -3.13
CA LEU A 505 -15.23 19.00 -3.02
C LEU A 505 -16.75 19.12 -2.95
N GLU A 506 -17.28 20.07 -2.18
CA GLU A 506 -18.73 20.34 -2.10
C GLU A 506 -19.29 20.91 -3.39
N SER A 507 -18.53 21.75 -4.11
CA SER A 507 -19.00 22.30 -5.39
C SER A 507 -19.20 21.23 -6.45
N MET A 508 -18.53 20.09 -6.32
CA MET A 508 -18.67 18.94 -7.22
C MET A 508 -19.87 18.04 -6.88
N ASP A 509 -20.52 18.21 -5.73
CA ASP A 509 -21.79 17.54 -5.39
C ASP A 509 -23.00 18.22 -6.09
N LYS A 510 -22.76 19.31 -6.83
CA LYS A 510 -23.76 20.09 -7.58
C LYS A 510 -23.56 19.88 -9.09
N ASP A 511 -24.63 20.06 -9.88
CA ASP A 511 -24.60 19.92 -11.34
C ASP A 511 -23.45 20.72 -11.98
N TYR A 512 -22.69 20.08 -12.88
CA TYR A 512 -21.55 20.68 -13.56
C TYR A 512 -21.98 21.75 -14.58
N THR A 513 -22.01 23.03 -14.20
CA THR A 513 -22.21 24.13 -15.17
C THR A 513 -20.88 24.71 -15.67
N TRP A 514 -20.91 25.39 -16.83
CA TRP A 514 -19.73 26.07 -17.36
C TRP A 514 -19.17 27.15 -16.42
N SER A 515 -20.03 27.83 -15.64
CA SER A 515 -19.59 28.81 -14.63
C SER A 515 -18.91 28.13 -13.44
N ASP A 516 -19.29 26.90 -13.12
CA ASP A 516 -18.64 26.12 -12.06
C ASP A 516 -17.23 25.70 -12.49
N TRP A 517 -16.98 25.52 -13.79
CA TRP A 517 -15.64 25.23 -14.31
C TRP A 517 -14.65 26.38 -14.11
N GLU A 518 -15.05 27.62 -14.41
CA GLU A 518 -14.20 28.81 -14.20
C GLU A 518 -13.92 29.03 -12.70
N GLY A 519 -14.95 28.89 -11.87
CA GLY A 519 -14.84 28.92 -10.41
C GLY A 519 -13.93 27.83 -9.86
N PHE A 520 -14.04 26.61 -10.40
CA PHE A 520 -13.17 25.48 -10.06
C PHE A 520 -11.70 25.77 -10.40
N CYS A 521 -11.41 26.19 -11.64
CA CYS A 521 -10.04 26.44 -12.11
C CYS A 521 -9.34 27.53 -11.27
N SER A 522 -10.06 28.60 -10.96
CA SER A 522 -9.54 29.71 -10.15
C SER A 522 -9.30 29.31 -8.69
N LYS A 523 -10.26 28.65 -8.03
CA LYS A 523 -10.08 28.12 -6.67
C LYS A 523 -8.99 27.07 -6.59
N PHE A 524 -8.87 26.17 -7.58
CA PHE A 524 -7.81 25.18 -7.63
C PHE A 524 -6.43 25.81 -7.82
N THR A 525 -6.33 26.86 -8.65
CA THR A 525 -5.08 27.63 -8.81
C THR A 525 -4.63 28.21 -7.46
N LEU A 526 -5.54 28.76 -6.66
CA LEU A 526 -5.23 29.25 -5.32
C LEU A 526 -4.87 28.09 -4.38
N LEU A 527 -5.69 27.04 -4.33
CA LEU A 527 -5.44 25.86 -3.50
C LEU A 527 -4.03 25.32 -3.72
N LYS A 528 -3.60 25.18 -4.98
CA LYS A 528 -2.27 24.68 -5.32
C LYS A 528 -1.15 25.59 -4.80
N SER A 529 -1.28 26.91 -4.94
CA SER A 529 -0.29 27.86 -4.41
C SER A 529 -0.19 27.79 -2.88
N GLN A 530 -1.33 27.70 -2.18
CA GLN A 530 -1.36 27.60 -0.74
C GLN A 530 -0.83 26.25 -0.23
N MET A 531 -1.04 25.16 -0.97
CA MET A 531 -0.48 23.85 -0.63
C MET A 531 1.05 23.81 -0.80
N PHE A 532 1.63 24.50 -1.79
CA PHE A 532 3.08 24.66 -1.88
C PHE A 532 3.66 25.40 -0.66
N ILE A 533 2.99 26.48 -0.21
CA ILE A 533 3.38 27.21 1.01
C ILE A 533 3.31 26.28 2.23
N ARG A 534 2.30 25.41 2.29
CA ARG A 534 2.17 24.43 3.38
C ARG A 534 3.32 23.43 3.44
N LEU A 535 3.92 23.10 2.29
CA LEU A 535 5.14 22.30 2.17
C LEU A 535 6.44 23.11 2.43
N GLY A 536 6.33 24.35 2.92
CA GLY A 536 7.46 25.23 3.21
C GLY A 536 8.11 25.84 1.97
N LYS A 537 7.47 25.77 0.80
CA LYS A 537 7.99 26.40 -0.42
C LYS A 537 7.67 27.88 -0.42
N THR A 538 8.69 28.72 -0.54
CA THR A 538 8.56 30.16 -0.76
C THR A 538 8.60 30.53 -2.24
N THR A 539 9.09 29.62 -3.09
CA THR A 539 9.14 29.79 -4.54
C THR A 539 8.86 28.49 -5.27
N VAL A 540 8.31 28.57 -6.48
CA VAL A 540 8.03 27.40 -7.34
C VAL A 540 8.21 27.74 -8.81
N SER A 541 8.74 26.82 -9.61
CA SER A 541 8.85 27.05 -11.05
C SER A 541 7.47 26.97 -11.73
N LEU A 542 7.29 27.65 -12.86
CA LEU A 542 6.07 27.49 -13.67
C LEU A 542 5.87 26.05 -14.12
N GLN A 543 6.95 25.33 -14.40
CA GLN A 543 6.92 23.90 -14.69
C GLN A 543 6.34 23.12 -13.52
N ASP A 544 6.86 23.27 -12.30
CA ASP A 544 6.37 22.52 -11.14
C ASP A 544 4.93 22.93 -10.76
N PHE A 545 4.61 24.22 -10.91
CA PHE A 545 3.28 24.74 -10.63
C PHE A 545 2.23 24.17 -11.58
N PHE A 546 2.53 24.08 -12.88
CA PHE A 546 1.60 23.58 -13.90
C PHE A 546 1.80 22.11 -14.29
N GLY A 547 2.83 21.45 -13.76
CA GLY A 547 3.22 20.09 -14.11
C GLY A 547 3.88 19.99 -15.48
N LYS A 548 3.24 19.27 -16.40
CA LYS A 548 3.69 19.10 -17.80
C LYS A 548 2.68 19.76 -18.76
N PRO A 549 2.52 21.10 -18.70
CA PRO A 549 1.58 21.78 -19.59
C PRO A 549 2.04 21.63 -21.04
N ILE A 550 1.09 21.61 -21.97
CA ILE A 550 1.41 21.76 -23.39
C ILE A 550 1.86 23.21 -23.59
N SER A 551 3.09 23.39 -24.05
CA SER A 551 3.60 24.70 -24.45
C SER A 551 4.00 24.65 -25.92
N PRO A 552 3.44 25.51 -26.80
CA PRO A 552 3.75 25.53 -28.23
C PRO A 552 5.21 25.85 -28.59
N GLN A 553 6.08 26.16 -27.61
CA GLN A 553 7.52 26.40 -27.79
C GLN A 553 8.30 25.76 -26.62
N GLU A 554 9.48 25.21 -26.90
CA GLU A 554 10.48 24.84 -25.87
C GLU A 554 10.92 26.10 -25.14
N ASN A 555 10.26 26.42 -24.03
CA ASN A 555 10.43 27.68 -23.35
C ASN A 555 11.34 27.49 -22.13
N SER A 556 12.55 28.05 -22.19
CA SER A 556 13.38 28.36 -21.02
C SER A 556 12.64 29.11 -19.91
N ARG A 557 11.48 29.69 -20.25
CA ARG A 557 10.55 30.40 -19.36
C ARG A 557 9.75 29.49 -18.43
N LEU A 558 9.63 28.20 -18.71
CA LEU A 558 9.04 27.22 -17.77
C LEU A 558 9.83 27.18 -16.44
N HIS A 559 11.11 27.57 -16.48
CA HIS A 559 11.96 27.69 -15.28
C HIS A 559 11.80 29.02 -14.53
N PHE A 560 10.89 29.91 -14.95
CA PHE A 560 10.60 31.10 -14.15
C PHE A 560 10.01 30.69 -12.80
N GLN A 561 10.56 31.28 -11.75
CA GLN A 561 10.21 31.00 -10.36
C GLN A 561 9.20 32.04 -9.87
N LEU A 562 8.02 31.58 -9.47
CA LEU A 562 6.99 32.35 -8.78
C LEU A 562 7.36 32.48 -7.31
N GLU A 563 7.33 33.69 -6.74
CA GLU A 563 7.34 33.90 -5.29
C GLU A 563 5.94 33.62 -4.73
N LEU A 564 5.85 32.71 -3.75
CA LEU A 564 4.60 32.28 -3.14
C LEU A 564 4.38 33.00 -1.80
N LYS A 565 3.18 33.55 -1.63
CA LYS A 565 2.73 34.20 -0.40
C LYS A 565 1.30 33.78 -0.06
N PRO A 566 0.89 33.85 1.22
CA PRO A 566 -0.51 33.66 1.56
C PRO A 566 -1.40 34.53 0.68
N GLY A 567 -2.47 33.94 0.17
CA GLY A 567 -3.35 34.58 -0.80
C GLY A 567 -4.80 34.18 -0.60
N GLU A 568 -5.69 34.97 -1.20
CA GLU A 568 -7.14 34.81 -1.09
C GLU A 568 -7.82 34.65 -2.46
N PHE A 569 -8.99 34.03 -2.43
CA PHE A 569 -9.87 33.94 -3.58
C PHE A 569 -10.78 35.16 -3.60
N ILE A 570 -10.80 35.90 -4.70
CA ILE A 570 -11.52 37.16 -4.82
C ILE A 570 -12.39 37.14 -6.08
N GLU A 571 -13.71 37.24 -5.91
CA GLU A 571 -14.64 37.37 -7.03
C GLU A 571 -14.87 38.85 -7.36
N LEU A 572 -14.63 39.22 -8.62
CA LEU A 572 -14.78 40.60 -9.07
C LEU A 572 -16.22 40.91 -9.44
N LYS A 573 -16.78 41.97 -8.86
CA LYS A 573 -18.13 42.47 -9.21
C LYS A 573 -18.19 43.11 -10.60
N HIS A 574 -17.05 43.50 -11.16
CA HIS A 574 -16.95 44.20 -12.43
C HIS A 574 -15.86 43.58 -13.30
N GLN A 575 -16.02 43.68 -14.62
CA GLN A 575 -15.07 43.14 -15.60
C GLN A 575 -13.72 43.85 -15.50
N TYR A 576 -12.64 43.07 -15.52
CA TYR A 576 -11.27 43.55 -15.67
C TYR A 576 -10.67 43.11 -17.02
N PRO A 577 -9.94 44.00 -17.72
CA PRO A 577 -9.89 45.43 -17.53
C PRO A 577 -11.20 46.08 -18.00
N SER A 578 -11.62 47.13 -17.30
CA SER A 578 -12.62 48.06 -17.81
C SER A 578 -12.22 49.50 -17.47
N SER A 579 -12.75 50.47 -18.22
CA SER A 579 -12.54 51.90 -17.94
C SER A 579 -12.97 52.31 -16.53
N ILE A 580 -13.91 51.57 -15.94
CA ILE A 580 -14.41 51.77 -14.56
C ILE A 580 -13.44 51.15 -13.53
N PHE A 581 -12.83 50.01 -13.86
CA PHE A 581 -11.97 49.26 -12.93
C PHE A 581 -10.66 50.00 -12.60
N ASN A 582 -10.07 50.70 -13.58
CA ASN A 582 -8.82 51.45 -13.40
C ASN A 582 -8.92 52.64 -12.42
N THR A 583 -10.13 53.12 -12.12
CA THR A 583 -10.33 54.35 -11.34
C THR A 583 -10.74 54.10 -9.88
N PHE A 584 -11.34 52.94 -9.56
CA PHE A 584 -11.97 52.71 -8.25
C PHE A 584 -11.46 51.49 -7.46
N TYR A 585 -11.10 50.37 -8.11
CA TYR A 585 -10.98 49.08 -7.39
C TYR A 585 -9.58 48.75 -6.86
N PHE A 586 -8.48 49.26 -7.44
CA PHE A 586 -7.14 49.03 -6.87
C PHE A 586 -7.00 49.59 -5.43
N LYS A 587 -7.83 50.58 -5.05
CA LYS A 587 -7.93 51.09 -3.68
C LYS A 587 -8.75 50.21 -2.74
N GLU A 588 -9.82 49.56 -3.21
CA GLU A 588 -10.70 48.72 -2.37
C GLU A 588 -10.16 47.31 -2.12
N VAL A 589 -9.43 46.73 -3.09
CA VAL A 589 -8.89 45.35 -2.98
C VAL A 589 -7.46 45.32 -2.39
N GLY A 590 -6.96 46.48 -1.92
CA GLY A 590 -5.66 46.57 -1.24
C GLY A 590 -4.43 46.38 -2.14
N ILE A 591 -4.58 46.28 -3.47
CA ILE A 591 -3.46 46.24 -4.42
C ILE A 591 -2.91 47.66 -4.58
N LYS A 592 -2.10 48.08 -3.62
CA LYS A 592 -1.37 49.35 -3.71
C LYS A 592 -0.15 49.20 -4.62
N PHE A 593 -0.10 50.02 -5.66
CA PHE A 593 1.15 50.35 -6.33
C PHE A 593 1.90 51.38 -5.46
N GLU A 594 2.61 50.93 -4.43
CA GLU A 594 3.55 51.80 -3.72
C GLU A 594 4.91 51.70 -4.42
N ASN A 595 5.36 52.80 -5.03
CA ASN A 595 6.71 52.97 -5.57
C ASN A 595 7.22 51.79 -6.44
N THR A 596 6.48 51.45 -7.50
CA THR A 596 6.83 50.38 -8.48
C THR A 596 6.98 48.95 -7.92
N LYS A 597 6.73 48.70 -6.63
CA LYS A 597 6.68 47.36 -6.05
C LYS A 597 5.23 46.90 -5.92
N LEU A 598 4.87 45.89 -6.71
CA LEU A 598 3.57 45.23 -6.61
C LEU A 598 3.60 44.33 -5.36
N LEU A 599 2.87 44.68 -4.32
CA LEU A 599 2.65 43.80 -3.16
C LEU A 599 1.76 42.63 -3.59
N THR A 600 2.35 41.62 -4.22
CA THR A 600 1.66 40.42 -4.69
C THR A 600 1.46 39.45 -3.53
N HIS A 601 0.27 39.46 -2.94
CA HIS A 601 -0.26 38.26 -2.29
C HIS A 601 -0.59 37.27 -3.41
N SER A 602 -0.44 35.95 -3.23
CA SER A 602 -0.76 34.95 -4.27
C SER A 602 -2.27 34.80 -4.50
N ASN A 603 -2.99 35.92 -4.50
CA ASN A 603 -4.41 36.06 -4.71
C ASN A 603 -4.78 35.59 -6.12
N VAL A 604 -5.97 34.99 -6.21
CA VAL A 604 -6.57 34.61 -7.47
C VAL A 604 -7.90 35.34 -7.61
N PHE A 605 -8.02 36.10 -8.70
CA PHE A 605 -9.18 36.93 -8.99
C PHE A 605 -10.05 36.23 -10.04
N LEU A 606 -11.27 35.80 -9.67
CA LEU A 606 -12.28 35.38 -10.64
C LEU A 606 -12.89 36.63 -11.28
N ASN A 607 -12.82 36.72 -12.60
CA ASN A 607 -13.29 37.88 -13.33
C ASN A 607 -14.81 37.86 -13.47
N ALA A 608 -15.43 39.03 -13.67
CA ALA A 608 -16.86 39.08 -13.91
C ALA A 608 -17.19 38.47 -15.30
N LYS A 609 -18.40 37.91 -15.43
CA LYS A 609 -18.87 37.28 -16.68
C LYS A 609 -18.65 38.16 -17.90
N SER A 610 -18.24 37.52 -19.00
CA SER A 610 -17.96 38.17 -20.29
C SER A 610 -16.82 39.19 -20.26
N ALA A 611 -15.93 39.10 -19.27
CA ALA A 611 -14.76 39.95 -19.23
C ALA A 611 -13.86 39.71 -20.46
N PRO A 612 -13.23 40.78 -20.96
CA PRO A 612 -12.46 40.67 -22.18
C PRO A 612 -11.03 40.15 -21.98
N TRP A 613 -10.57 39.98 -20.73
CA TRP A 613 -9.22 39.57 -20.37
C TRP A 613 -9.21 38.46 -19.32
N GLY A 614 -9.34 37.22 -19.79
CA GLY A 614 -9.29 36.06 -18.91
C GLY A 614 -10.55 35.88 -18.06
N ASP A 615 -10.83 34.62 -17.77
CA ASP A 615 -11.90 34.22 -16.85
C ASP A 615 -11.42 34.38 -15.39
N TRP A 616 -10.12 34.21 -15.13
CA TRP A 616 -9.47 34.58 -13.87
C TRP A 616 -8.05 35.07 -14.11
N PHE A 617 -7.43 35.69 -13.09
CA PHE A 617 -6.02 36.01 -13.15
C PHE A 617 -5.36 35.98 -11.76
N SER A 618 -4.03 35.89 -11.76
CA SER A 618 -3.20 35.98 -10.55
C SER A 618 -1.88 36.66 -10.87
N ILE A 619 -1.31 37.33 -9.87
CA ILE A 619 -0.08 38.10 -10.03
C ILE A 619 0.90 37.65 -8.95
N TYR A 620 2.10 37.28 -9.39
CA TYR A 620 3.19 36.82 -8.55
C TYR A 620 4.42 37.70 -8.78
N ASN A 621 5.30 37.81 -7.80
CA ASN A 621 6.65 38.30 -8.07
C ASN A 621 7.48 37.18 -8.70
N LYS A 622 8.40 37.56 -9.60
CA LYS A 622 9.43 36.64 -10.07
C LYS A 622 10.55 36.59 -9.04
N SER A 623 10.85 35.40 -8.52
CA SER A 623 11.88 35.20 -7.50
C SER A 623 13.21 35.87 -7.87
N GLY A 624 13.78 36.60 -6.92
CA GLY A 624 15.05 37.31 -7.08
C GLY A 624 14.98 38.56 -7.97
N SER A 625 13.78 39.05 -8.31
CA SER A 625 13.61 40.27 -9.11
C SER A 625 12.38 41.06 -8.69
N ASP A 626 12.37 42.36 -8.98
CA ASP A 626 11.19 43.22 -8.79
C ASP A 626 10.16 43.09 -9.94
N SER A 627 10.38 42.18 -10.89
CA SER A 627 9.44 41.97 -12.00
C SER A 627 8.27 41.08 -11.58
N ALA A 628 7.05 41.43 -12.00
CA ALA A 628 5.87 40.60 -11.80
C ALA A 628 5.66 39.59 -12.94
N ILE A 629 5.12 38.43 -12.58
CA ILE A 629 4.58 37.40 -13.47
C ILE A 629 3.06 37.43 -13.31
N VAL A 630 2.35 37.60 -14.43
CA VAL A 630 0.88 37.57 -14.46
C VAL A 630 0.44 36.29 -15.14
N LEU A 631 -0.44 35.53 -14.48
CA LEU A 631 -1.09 34.35 -15.04
C LEU A 631 -2.53 34.73 -15.35
N VAL A 632 -2.91 34.65 -16.62
CA VAL A 632 -4.25 34.96 -17.12
C VAL A 632 -4.92 33.67 -17.53
N GLY A 633 -5.89 33.24 -16.73
CA GLY A 633 -6.61 31.99 -16.89
C GLY A 633 -7.76 32.05 -17.89
N GLN A 634 -7.94 30.96 -18.64
CA GLN A 634 -9.03 30.75 -19.59
C GLN A 634 -9.62 29.35 -19.37
N GLY A 635 -10.84 29.28 -18.84
CA GLY A 635 -11.52 28.05 -18.46
C GLY A 635 -12.49 27.63 -19.56
N LYS A 636 -12.04 26.82 -20.51
CA LYS A 636 -12.88 26.38 -21.63
C LYS A 636 -13.54 25.06 -21.32
N HIS A 637 -14.82 25.14 -20.97
CA HIS A 637 -15.70 24.00 -20.89
C HIS A 637 -16.29 23.67 -22.27
N ARG A 638 -16.22 22.41 -22.69
CA ARG A 638 -16.79 21.89 -23.93
C ARG A 638 -17.62 20.65 -23.64
N LYS A 639 -18.65 20.41 -24.44
CA LYS A 639 -19.34 19.10 -24.41
C LYS A 639 -18.34 17.99 -24.75
N GLN A 640 -18.49 16.83 -24.10
CA GLN A 640 -17.67 15.65 -24.38
C GLN A 640 -17.52 15.40 -25.87
N ASN A 641 -16.31 15.02 -26.31
CA ASN A 641 -15.92 14.78 -27.70
C ASN A 641 -15.91 15.99 -28.64
N THR A 642 -16.07 17.22 -28.13
CA THR A 642 -15.80 18.43 -28.91
C THR A 642 -14.40 18.96 -28.57
N PRO A 643 -13.37 18.62 -29.36
CA PRO A 643 -12.00 19.04 -29.07
C PRO A 643 -11.86 20.56 -29.18
N LEU A 644 -10.92 21.11 -28.44
CA LEU A 644 -10.53 22.51 -28.59
C LEU A 644 -9.84 22.68 -29.95
N THR A 645 -10.18 23.73 -30.68
CA THR A 645 -9.52 24.03 -31.96
C THR A 645 -8.33 24.97 -31.75
N GLU A 646 -7.39 24.96 -32.69
CA GLU A 646 -6.26 25.90 -32.68
C GLU A 646 -6.75 27.36 -32.76
N ASN A 647 -7.81 27.60 -33.54
CA ASN A 647 -8.40 28.92 -33.66
C ASN A 647 -8.99 29.42 -32.34
N ASP A 648 -9.59 28.54 -31.52
CA ASP A 648 -10.07 28.91 -30.18
C ASP A 648 -8.92 29.46 -29.31
N ILE A 649 -7.77 28.79 -29.34
CA ILE A 649 -6.58 29.18 -28.57
C ILE A 649 -6.04 30.53 -29.07
N ILE A 650 -5.94 30.71 -30.39
CA ILE A 650 -5.45 31.95 -31.01
C ILE A 650 -6.37 33.12 -30.69
N VAL A 651 -7.69 32.92 -30.72
CA VAL A 651 -8.69 33.94 -30.38
C VAL A 651 -8.48 34.41 -28.93
N GLU A 652 -8.37 33.50 -27.97
CA GLU A 652 -8.16 33.88 -26.56
C GLU A 652 -6.80 34.55 -26.34
N TYR A 653 -5.73 34.04 -26.97
CA TYR A 653 -4.42 34.66 -26.91
C TYR A 653 -4.44 36.11 -27.44
N ASN A 654 -5.13 36.34 -28.56
CA ASN A 654 -5.24 37.67 -29.16
C ASN A 654 -6.03 38.64 -28.28
N LYS A 655 -7.09 38.20 -27.57
CA LYS A 655 -7.78 39.04 -26.59
C LYS A 655 -6.84 39.54 -25.50
N ILE A 656 -6.03 38.64 -24.93
CA ILE A 656 -5.05 38.97 -23.89
C ILE A 656 -3.96 39.90 -24.44
N LYS A 657 -3.48 39.63 -25.66
CA LYS A 657 -2.43 40.45 -26.32
C LYS A 657 -2.92 41.86 -26.64
N GLN A 658 -4.15 42.03 -27.09
CA GLN A 658 -4.70 43.35 -27.46
C GLN A 658 -4.96 44.23 -26.24
N GLN A 659 -5.26 43.64 -25.08
CA GLN A 659 -5.59 44.36 -23.85
C GLN A 659 -4.40 44.58 -22.91
N LYS A 660 -3.17 44.58 -23.44
CA LYS A 660 -1.92 44.72 -22.69
C LYS A 660 -1.65 46.13 -22.12
N LEU A 661 -2.67 46.85 -21.68
CA LEU A 661 -2.59 48.18 -21.07
C LEU A 661 -1.78 48.11 -19.75
N GLY A 662 -0.48 48.37 -19.83
CA GLY A 662 0.39 48.55 -18.66
C GLY A 662 0.76 47.27 -17.89
N LEU A 663 0.54 46.09 -18.47
CA LEU A 663 0.86 44.82 -17.80
C LEU A 663 2.38 44.54 -17.74
N PRO A 664 2.86 43.81 -16.71
CA PRO A 664 4.25 43.37 -16.60
C PRO A 664 4.75 42.62 -17.84
N THR A 665 6.07 42.67 -18.06
CA THR A 665 6.77 42.02 -19.18
C THR A 665 6.50 40.51 -19.29
N HIS A 666 6.15 39.84 -18.20
CA HIS A 666 5.94 38.39 -18.13
C HIS A 666 4.47 38.03 -17.87
N THR A 667 3.60 38.26 -18.86
CA THR A 667 2.19 37.81 -18.83
C THR A 667 2.05 36.49 -19.57
N PHE A 668 1.51 35.47 -18.91
CA PHE A 668 1.25 34.14 -19.45
C PHE A 668 -0.24 33.86 -19.55
N MET A 669 -0.69 33.34 -20.69
CA MET A 669 -2.02 32.76 -20.82
C MET A 669 -1.99 31.32 -20.32
N VAL A 670 -2.91 30.97 -19.44
CA VAL A 670 -3.12 29.61 -18.93
C VAL A 670 -4.49 29.15 -19.36
N LEU A 671 -4.54 28.25 -20.33
CA LEU A 671 -5.80 27.71 -20.83
C LEU A 671 -6.05 26.33 -20.20
N MET A 672 -7.17 26.19 -19.50
CA MET A 672 -7.63 24.96 -18.86
C MET A 672 -8.92 24.48 -19.53
N THR A 673 -8.92 23.23 -20.00
CA THR A 673 -10.06 22.65 -20.74
C THR A 673 -10.33 21.21 -20.32
N ASN A 674 -11.61 20.82 -20.34
CA ASN A 674 -12.08 19.46 -20.07
C ASN A 674 -12.00 18.52 -21.30
N THR A 675 -11.64 19.05 -22.47
CA THR A 675 -11.43 18.26 -23.70
C THR A 675 -10.01 18.40 -24.24
N LYS A 676 -9.62 17.45 -25.08
CA LYS A 676 -8.29 17.37 -25.67
C LYS A 676 -7.96 18.62 -26.51
N ALA A 677 -6.76 19.15 -26.31
CA ALA A 677 -6.19 20.23 -27.10
C ALA A 677 -5.53 19.70 -28.40
N PRO A 678 -5.36 20.55 -29.43
CA PRO A 678 -4.72 20.13 -30.68
C PRO A 678 -3.24 19.79 -30.45
N SER A 679 -2.75 18.74 -31.13
CA SER A 679 -1.37 18.24 -30.99
C SER A 679 -0.31 19.15 -31.61
N ARG A 680 -0.70 20.02 -32.54
CA ARG A 680 0.13 21.07 -33.12
C ARG A 680 -0.59 22.39 -32.94
N ILE A 681 0.11 23.35 -32.37
CA ILE A 681 -0.43 24.66 -32.06
C ILE A 681 0.56 25.67 -32.63
N SER A 682 0.06 26.61 -33.43
CA SER A 682 0.83 27.75 -33.88
C SER A 682 1.48 28.45 -32.69
N PRO A 683 2.67 29.03 -32.86
CA PRO A 683 3.40 29.65 -31.76
C PRO A 683 2.59 30.79 -31.16
N THR A 684 1.97 30.54 -30.01
CA THR A 684 1.43 31.53 -29.10
C THR A 684 2.41 31.63 -27.93
N PRO A 685 3.40 32.52 -27.99
CA PRO A 685 4.42 32.62 -26.94
C PRO A 685 3.75 32.98 -25.62
N TYR A 686 4.25 32.43 -24.51
CA TYR A 686 3.66 32.60 -23.17
C TYR A 686 2.30 31.94 -22.96
N THR A 687 2.01 30.86 -23.70
CA THR A 687 0.80 30.05 -23.50
C THR A 687 1.15 28.72 -22.83
N PHE A 688 0.37 28.37 -21.79
CA PHE A 688 0.32 27.05 -21.18
C PHE A 688 -1.07 26.46 -21.36
N ILE A 689 -1.15 25.22 -21.81
CA ILE A 689 -2.42 24.51 -22.00
C ILE A 689 -2.45 23.27 -21.13
N ILE A 690 -3.54 23.17 -20.36
CA ILE A 690 -3.89 22.04 -19.52
C ILE A 690 -5.20 21.50 -20.06
N ASP A 691 -5.16 20.28 -20.59
CA ASP A 691 -6.28 19.59 -21.19
C ASP A 691 -6.58 18.28 -20.44
N ASN A 692 -7.58 17.54 -20.91
CA ASN A 692 -7.93 16.26 -20.27
C ASN A 692 -6.85 15.16 -20.39
N VAL A 693 -5.83 15.33 -21.25
CA VAL A 693 -4.76 14.34 -21.42
C VAL A 693 -3.61 14.60 -20.43
N ASN A 694 -3.23 15.87 -20.22
CA ASN A 694 -2.14 16.24 -19.30
C ASN A 694 -2.61 16.79 -17.94
N SER A 695 -3.93 16.92 -17.74
CA SER A 695 -4.58 17.36 -16.49
C SER A 695 -4.06 16.65 -15.25
N GLY A 696 -3.71 15.36 -15.35
CA GLY A 696 -3.16 14.60 -14.23
C GLY A 696 -1.89 15.19 -13.62
N SER A 697 -1.07 15.85 -14.43
CA SER A 697 0.14 16.53 -13.96
C SER A 697 -0.12 17.87 -13.26
N PHE A 698 -1.32 18.44 -13.43
CA PHE A 698 -1.71 19.69 -12.80
C PHE A 698 -2.65 19.50 -11.63
N PHE A 699 -3.75 18.76 -11.84
CA PHE A 699 -4.85 18.53 -10.90
C PHE A 699 -4.56 17.41 -9.89
N GLY A 700 -3.56 16.58 -10.17
CA GLY A 700 -3.18 15.45 -9.32
C GLY A 700 -4.24 14.35 -9.24
N PRO A 701 -3.98 13.27 -8.49
CA PRO A 701 -4.85 12.09 -8.45
C PRO A 701 -6.22 12.37 -7.83
N ILE A 702 -6.36 13.43 -7.04
CA ILE A 702 -7.64 13.81 -6.41
C ILE A 702 -8.65 14.29 -7.47
N PHE A 703 -8.23 15.16 -8.38
CA PHE A 703 -9.16 15.87 -9.28
C PHE A 703 -9.04 15.44 -10.75
N ASN A 704 -7.95 14.79 -11.17
CA ASN A 704 -7.73 14.41 -12.57
C ASN A 704 -8.89 13.61 -13.19
N GLN A 705 -9.53 12.75 -12.39
CA GLN A 705 -10.59 11.86 -12.85
C GLN A 705 -11.93 12.58 -13.06
N ILE A 706 -12.05 13.79 -12.53
CA ILE A 706 -13.26 14.62 -12.58
C ILE A 706 -13.24 15.53 -13.81
N ILE A 707 -12.05 15.92 -14.26
CA ILE A 707 -11.87 16.85 -15.38
C ILE A 707 -12.65 16.44 -16.65
N PRO A 708 -12.65 15.16 -17.10
CA PRO A 708 -13.43 14.77 -18.28
C PRO A 708 -14.95 14.74 -18.09
N LYS A 709 -15.44 14.88 -16.86
CA LYS A 709 -16.86 14.77 -16.46
C LYS A 709 -17.52 16.10 -16.14
N PHE A 710 -16.73 17.13 -15.80
CA PHE A 710 -17.17 18.50 -16.07
C PHE A 710 -17.56 18.54 -17.54
#